data_AF-A0A962VPR5-F1
#
_entry.id   AF-A0A962VPR5-F1
#
_cell.length_a   1.000
_cell.length_b   1.000
_cell.length_c   1.000
_cell.angle_alpha   90.00
_cell.angle_beta   90.00
_cell.angle_gamma   90.00
#
_symmetry.space_group_name_H-M   'P 1'
#
loop_
_entity.id
_entity.type
_entity.pdbx_description
1 polymer ?
#
loop_
_entity_poly.entity_id
_entity_poly.type
_entity_poly.pdbx_seq_one_letter_code
_entity_poly.pdbx_strand_id
1 'polypeptide(L)'
;MKPHAFVAMPFGTKPGPDGLPVDFNRVYAELIRPALEQAGLTAFRADEETRPGDIRVDMFQELLIADLVVVDITIDNPNVWYELGVRHALRARGVVLVSGGHASKAFDVYTDRKLRYGIRDGGPDPETVASDCEHMRDMIAATMESWHGRKMSPVYQLIPNLKEPDWQSLRVGNFREFWEAYDDWEEKISRARRKGRVGDMLVLADEAPVSAFRASAWIRSGKALRRIGHYGFALEQLEKGLAIEPENLAGLREKGMCLQRLALQGRRGFELEMARSHYRAILQDAPKDAETWALLGRVEKDAWTSIWRRPDASAAQRIEDARYEDALLRAAVSCYGTAFRSDPKHYYSGINALTLMHLQEHLVGDGAYRATMEIMSGAVRFAAECEEDPEKLYWARSTLGDLQVLLGTPSSVQSAYKEAVAVNRDSWFALDSSRQQLLMLQDLGFRPENVSAGIEVFDRAMRRTPVPGREWEPRNVFLFAGHMVDAPDRDQPRLPEGVIESAGERIAAVLHGLGAGPDDLALTQGACGADLLFTEACQSLGVRVSWLQPFDEPDFIRRSVVQCGEHWRDRYLAARQRLQQPVLAAPNELGEPPSYTEPGYAYERCNRWLLYTALVWGIGKVHFICLWNGARGDGPGGTADMYDEVAKRTGQVHWIDTREL
;
A
#
# COMPACT_ATOMS: atom_id res chain seq x y z
N MET A 1 -5.53 -1.62 -13.48
CA MET A 1 -6.97 -1.74 -13.75
C MET A 1 -7.55 -0.35 -14.02
N LYS A 2 -8.41 -0.22 -15.05
CA LYS A 2 -9.11 1.03 -15.39
C LYS A 2 -10.20 1.34 -14.35
N PRO A 3 -10.47 2.60 -13.96
CA PRO A 3 -11.60 2.93 -13.08
C PRO A 3 -12.93 2.46 -13.69
N HIS A 4 -13.88 2.09 -12.84
CA HIS A 4 -15.18 1.57 -13.25
C HIS A 4 -16.24 2.69 -13.33
N ALA A 5 -16.93 2.77 -14.47
CA ALA A 5 -17.95 3.78 -14.73
C ALA A 5 -19.32 3.15 -14.98
N PHE A 6 -20.29 3.51 -14.15
CA PHE A 6 -21.69 3.13 -14.35
C PHE A 6 -22.42 4.19 -15.20
N VAL A 7 -23.22 3.76 -16.17
CA VAL A 7 -24.00 4.64 -17.04
C VAL A 7 -25.49 4.49 -16.72
N ALA A 8 -26.04 5.55 -16.12
CA ALA A 8 -27.46 5.71 -15.82
C ALA A 8 -28.13 6.49 -16.96
N MET A 9 -28.88 5.80 -17.83
CA MET A 9 -29.48 6.42 -19.01
C MET A 9 -30.79 5.71 -19.45
N PRO A 10 -31.64 6.35 -20.27
CA PRO A 10 -32.75 5.67 -20.93
C PRO A 10 -32.26 4.57 -21.89
N PHE A 11 -33.11 3.57 -22.16
CA PHE A 11 -32.81 2.45 -23.07
C PHE A 11 -33.65 2.48 -24.35
N GLY A 12 -33.04 2.02 -25.44
CA GLY A 12 -33.68 1.89 -26.75
C GLY A 12 -34.14 3.23 -27.34
N THR A 13 -35.11 3.18 -28.23
CA THR A 13 -35.67 4.38 -28.85
C THR A 13 -36.77 4.97 -27.98
N LYS A 14 -36.64 6.25 -27.61
CA LYS A 14 -37.65 7.00 -26.83
C LYS A 14 -37.94 8.36 -27.48
N PRO A 15 -39.12 8.95 -27.27
CA PRO A 15 -39.38 10.33 -27.69
C PRO A 15 -38.41 11.28 -26.98
N GLY A 16 -37.68 12.08 -27.75
CA GLY A 16 -36.80 13.14 -27.29
C GLY A 16 -37.57 14.37 -26.81
N PRO A 17 -36.85 15.43 -26.40
CA PRO A 17 -37.45 16.67 -25.87
C PRO A 17 -38.38 17.39 -26.84
N ASP A 18 -38.14 17.24 -28.15
CA ASP A 18 -38.93 17.78 -29.26
C ASP A 18 -40.00 16.80 -29.77
N GLY A 19 -40.12 15.63 -29.14
CA GLY A 19 -41.02 14.55 -29.53
C GLY A 19 -40.50 13.66 -30.66
N LEU A 20 -39.32 13.95 -31.25
CA LEU A 20 -38.69 13.10 -32.26
C LEU A 20 -38.03 11.88 -31.61
N PRO A 21 -37.95 10.72 -32.28
CA PRO A 21 -37.32 9.54 -31.71
C PRO A 21 -35.81 9.73 -31.52
N VAL A 22 -35.31 9.38 -30.33
CA VAL A 22 -33.89 9.33 -29.98
C VAL A 22 -33.52 7.90 -29.61
N ASP A 23 -32.51 7.33 -30.26
CA ASP A 23 -31.95 6.01 -30.01
C ASP A 23 -30.80 6.10 -28.99
N PHE A 24 -31.12 5.77 -27.74
CA PHE A 24 -30.17 5.81 -26.64
C PHE A 24 -29.12 4.67 -26.71
N ASN A 25 -29.35 3.63 -27.52
CA ASN A 25 -28.30 2.62 -27.77
C ASN A 25 -27.18 3.20 -28.64
N ARG A 26 -27.54 4.02 -29.64
CA ARG A 26 -26.56 4.76 -30.44
C ARG A 26 -25.82 5.80 -29.61
N VAL A 27 -26.52 6.55 -28.76
CA VAL A 27 -25.87 7.50 -27.83
C VAL A 27 -24.84 6.80 -26.94
N TYR A 28 -25.17 5.63 -26.41
CA TYR A 28 -24.22 4.87 -25.60
C TYR A 28 -23.02 4.38 -26.41
N ALA A 29 -23.26 3.68 -27.53
CA ALA A 29 -22.23 3.00 -28.29
C ALA A 29 -21.31 3.95 -29.08
N GLU A 30 -21.86 5.05 -29.62
CA GLU A 30 -21.14 5.98 -30.50
C GLU A 30 -20.54 7.18 -29.75
N LEU A 31 -21.01 7.49 -28.54
CA LEU A 31 -20.57 8.67 -27.78
C LEU A 31 -20.09 8.34 -26.36
N ILE A 32 -20.96 7.82 -25.48
CA ILE A 32 -20.66 7.70 -24.05
C ILE A 32 -19.57 6.66 -23.77
N ARG A 33 -19.72 5.45 -24.32
CA ARG A 33 -18.74 4.36 -24.14
C ARG A 33 -17.36 4.74 -24.71
N PRO A 34 -17.25 5.24 -25.96
CA PRO A 34 -15.97 5.72 -26.49
C PRO A 34 -15.31 6.80 -25.63
N ALA A 35 -16.08 7.78 -25.11
CA ALA A 35 -15.54 8.82 -24.26
C ALA A 35 -14.98 8.28 -22.94
N LEU A 36 -15.70 7.35 -22.29
CA LEU A 36 -15.25 6.66 -21.08
C LEU A 36 -13.98 5.83 -21.33
N GLU A 37 -13.95 5.05 -22.41
CA GLU A 37 -12.82 4.19 -22.75
C GLU A 37 -11.57 5.00 -23.12
N GLN A 38 -11.73 6.12 -23.84
CA GLN A 38 -10.65 7.08 -24.14
C GLN A 38 -10.14 7.81 -22.90
N ALA A 39 -11.03 8.08 -21.93
CA ALA A 39 -10.63 8.60 -20.62
C ALA A 39 -9.96 7.54 -19.73
N GLY A 40 -9.88 6.29 -20.20
CA GLY A 40 -9.23 5.20 -19.49
C GLY A 40 -10.11 4.50 -18.46
N LEU A 41 -11.44 4.59 -18.56
CA LEU A 41 -12.40 3.89 -17.71
C LEU A 41 -13.00 2.66 -18.42
N THR A 42 -13.50 1.73 -17.62
CA THR A 42 -14.36 0.62 -18.10
C THR A 42 -15.80 1.07 -17.97
N ALA A 43 -16.54 1.09 -19.09
CA ALA A 43 -17.94 1.50 -19.11
C ALA A 43 -18.87 0.29 -18.86
N PHE A 44 -19.86 0.47 -17.99
CA PHE A 44 -20.90 -0.52 -17.71
C PHE A 44 -22.28 0.15 -17.72
N ARG A 45 -23.24 -0.49 -18.41
CA ARG A 45 -24.62 -0.02 -18.51
C ARG A 45 -25.57 -1.11 -17.98
N ALA A 46 -26.59 -0.73 -17.22
CA ALA A 46 -27.40 -1.66 -16.44
C ALA A 46 -28.12 -2.76 -17.25
N ASP A 47 -28.39 -2.56 -18.54
CA ASP A 47 -29.03 -3.54 -19.42
C ASP A 47 -28.05 -4.54 -20.07
N GLU A 48 -26.74 -4.37 -19.87
CA GLU A 48 -25.71 -5.34 -20.28
C GLU A 48 -25.60 -6.52 -19.30
N GLU A 49 -26.25 -6.43 -18.13
CA GLU A 49 -26.32 -7.51 -17.16
C GLU A 49 -27.28 -8.61 -17.65
N THR A 50 -26.72 -9.72 -18.13
CA THR A 50 -27.46 -10.83 -18.74
C THR A 50 -27.92 -11.88 -17.71
N ARG A 51 -27.70 -11.64 -16.42
CA ARG A 51 -27.95 -12.60 -15.33
C ARG A 51 -29.41 -12.58 -14.82
N PRO A 52 -29.96 -13.73 -14.38
CA PRO A 52 -31.24 -13.78 -13.68
C PRO A 52 -31.12 -13.28 -12.22
N GLY A 53 -31.84 -12.21 -11.87
CA GLY A 53 -31.84 -11.59 -10.54
C GLY A 53 -32.79 -10.39 -10.44
N ASP A 54 -32.89 -9.74 -9.26
CA ASP A 54 -33.60 -8.45 -9.15
C ASP A 54 -32.64 -7.33 -9.57
N ILE A 55 -32.75 -6.93 -10.84
CA ILE A 55 -31.97 -5.88 -11.52
C ILE A 55 -31.81 -4.62 -10.66
N ARG A 56 -32.78 -4.33 -9.76
CA ARG A 56 -32.72 -3.17 -8.88
C ARG A 56 -31.63 -3.28 -7.83
N VAL A 57 -31.36 -4.46 -7.26
CA VAL A 57 -30.34 -4.58 -6.20
C VAL A 57 -28.93 -4.35 -6.77
N ASP A 58 -28.66 -4.87 -7.95
CA ASP A 58 -27.36 -4.78 -8.62
C ASP A 58 -27.07 -3.33 -9.05
N MET A 59 -28.08 -2.63 -9.58
CA MET A 59 -28.02 -1.19 -9.91
C MET A 59 -27.67 -0.32 -8.69
N PHE A 60 -28.25 -0.56 -7.52
CA PHE A 60 -27.94 0.23 -6.32
C PHE A 60 -26.50 0.03 -5.84
N GLN A 61 -25.95 -1.17 -6.02
CA GLN A 61 -24.56 -1.44 -5.69
C GLN A 61 -23.62 -0.71 -6.64
N GLU A 62 -23.90 -0.71 -7.94
CA GLU A 62 -23.14 0.08 -8.92
C GLU A 62 -23.11 1.57 -8.58
N LEU A 63 -24.25 2.15 -8.17
CA LEU A 63 -24.31 3.53 -7.70
C LEU A 63 -23.47 3.76 -6.43
N LEU A 64 -23.26 2.75 -5.59
CA LEU A 64 -22.40 2.83 -4.42
C LEU A 64 -20.92 2.69 -4.77
N ILE A 65 -20.54 1.67 -5.56
CA ILE A 65 -19.16 1.23 -5.74
C ILE A 65 -18.46 1.83 -6.96
N ALA A 66 -19.19 2.25 -8.00
CA ALA A 66 -18.59 2.80 -9.21
C ALA A 66 -17.75 4.03 -8.90
N ASP A 67 -16.59 4.11 -9.56
CA ASP A 67 -15.68 5.25 -9.47
C ASP A 67 -16.35 6.48 -10.07
N LEU A 68 -17.07 6.31 -11.18
CA LEU A 68 -17.82 7.38 -11.83
C LEU A 68 -19.23 6.91 -12.19
N VAL A 69 -20.20 7.81 -12.11
CA VAL A 69 -21.53 7.62 -12.70
C VAL A 69 -21.75 8.68 -13.77
N VAL A 70 -21.95 8.25 -15.02
CA VAL A 70 -22.42 9.13 -16.10
C VAL A 70 -23.94 9.05 -16.14
N VAL A 71 -24.61 10.20 -16.03
CA VAL A 71 -26.07 10.27 -15.98
C VAL A 71 -26.58 11.06 -17.19
N ASP A 72 -27.32 10.38 -18.05
CA ASP A 72 -27.95 10.98 -19.23
C ASP A 72 -29.35 11.50 -18.90
N ILE A 73 -29.46 12.82 -18.83
CA ILE A 73 -30.71 13.55 -18.54
C ILE A 73 -31.26 14.25 -19.80
N THR A 74 -31.07 13.64 -20.97
CA THR A 74 -31.63 14.14 -22.24
C THR A 74 -33.14 14.19 -22.21
N ILE A 75 -33.80 13.22 -21.55
CA ILE A 75 -35.25 13.18 -21.36
C ILE A 75 -35.61 13.05 -19.89
N ASP A 76 -36.85 13.42 -19.54
CA ASP A 76 -37.38 13.27 -18.19
C ASP A 76 -37.73 11.80 -17.89
N ASN A 77 -36.71 11.01 -17.53
CA ASN A 77 -36.86 9.60 -17.16
C ASN A 77 -36.86 9.43 -15.62
N PRO A 78 -37.98 9.02 -15.00
CA PRO A 78 -38.08 8.86 -13.55
C PRO A 78 -37.05 7.90 -12.94
N ASN A 79 -36.65 6.85 -13.66
CA ASN A 79 -35.66 5.88 -13.15
C ASN A 79 -34.27 6.51 -13.06
N VAL A 80 -33.86 7.23 -14.10
CA VAL A 80 -32.57 7.93 -14.13
C VAL A 80 -32.50 9.01 -13.04
N TRP A 81 -33.61 9.75 -12.81
CA TRP A 81 -33.70 10.71 -11.71
C TRP A 81 -33.53 10.06 -10.34
N TYR A 82 -34.13 8.89 -10.16
CA TYR A 82 -34.02 8.12 -8.92
C TYR A 82 -32.59 7.63 -8.68
N GLU A 83 -31.94 7.06 -9.70
CA GLU A 83 -30.54 6.62 -9.67
C GLU A 83 -29.57 7.76 -9.33
N LEU A 84 -29.75 8.93 -9.96
CA LEU A 84 -28.97 10.13 -9.67
C LEU A 84 -29.13 10.57 -8.20
N GLY A 85 -30.36 10.59 -7.69
CA GLY A 85 -30.64 10.93 -6.29
C GLY A 85 -29.97 9.97 -5.30
N VAL A 86 -30.02 8.66 -5.60
CA VAL A 86 -29.34 7.62 -4.81
C VAL A 86 -27.83 7.82 -4.84
N ARG A 87 -27.22 8.03 -6.00
CA ARG A 87 -25.78 8.31 -6.10
C ARG A 87 -25.38 9.54 -5.31
N HIS A 88 -26.15 10.63 -5.42
CA HIS A 88 -25.90 11.86 -4.66
C HIS A 88 -25.99 11.63 -3.14
N ALA A 89 -26.87 10.74 -2.66
CA ALA A 89 -26.99 10.42 -1.25
C ALA A 89 -25.86 9.49 -0.76
N LEU A 90 -25.45 8.52 -1.56
CA LEU A 90 -24.45 7.52 -1.18
C LEU A 90 -23.01 8.02 -1.33
N ARG A 91 -22.73 8.88 -2.32
CA ARG A 91 -21.37 9.35 -2.60
C ARG A 91 -21.34 10.86 -2.77
N ALA A 92 -20.32 11.49 -2.22
CA ALA A 92 -20.15 12.93 -2.29
C ALA A 92 -19.64 13.40 -3.68
N ARG A 93 -19.25 12.47 -4.56
CA ARG A 93 -18.47 12.74 -5.79
C ARG A 93 -18.75 11.71 -6.90
N GLY A 94 -18.06 11.90 -8.03
CA GLY A 94 -18.05 10.98 -9.16
C GLY A 94 -19.34 10.94 -9.95
N VAL A 95 -19.89 12.09 -10.31
CA VAL A 95 -21.06 12.19 -11.19
C VAL A 95 -20.74 13.14 -12.34
N VAL A 96 -21.01 12.70 -13.57
CA VAL A 96 -20.98 13.54 -14.78
C VAL A 96 -22.37 13.54 -15.38
N LEU A 97 -22.95 14.72 -15.54
CA LEU A 97 -24.26 14.90 -16.17
C LEU A 97 -24.09 15.19 -17.67
N VAL A 98 -24.83 14.47 -18.52
CA VAL A 98 -24.86 14.68 -19.98
C VAL A 98 -26.28 14.92 -20.48
N SER A 99 -26.44 15.67 -21.57
CA SER A 99 -27.75 15.97 -22.16
C SER A 99 -27.69 16.30 -23.64
N GLY A 100 -28.61 15.78 -24.43
CA GLY A 100 -28.79 16.07 -25.86
C GLY A 100 -29.44 17.43 -26.12
N GLY A 101 -28.70 18.51 -25.92
CA GLY A 101 -29.08 19.88 -26.32
C GLY A 101 -30.19 20.57 -25.51
N HIS A 102 -30.96 19.86 -24.69
CA HIS A 102 -32.04 20.43 -23.87
C HIS A 102 -31.55 20.94 -22.49
N ALA A 103 -32.18 22.00 -21.98
CA ALA A 103 -31.97 22.42 -20.60
C ALA A 103 -32.92 21.65 -19.68
N SER A 104 -32.39 20.82 -18.77
CA SER A 104 -33.20 20.12 -17.77
C SER A 104 -34.07 21.10 -16.97
N LYS A 105 -35.32 20.73 -16.72
CA LYS A 105 -36.29 21.51 -15.93
C LYS A 105 -36.22 21.21 -14.43
N ALA A 106 -35.42 20.23 -14.01
CA ALA A 106 -35.30 19.82 -12.61
C ALA A 106 -34.50 20.86 -11.81
N PHE A 107 -35.15 21.50 -10.84
CA PHE A 107 -34.61 22.62 -10.07
C PHE A 107 -33.27 22.29 -9.39
N ASP A 108 -33.17 21.14 -8.74
CA ASP A 108 -32.00 20.76 -7.92
C ASP A 108 -30.73 20.44 -8.72
N VAL A 109 -30.85 20.21 -10.04
CA VAL A 109 -29.70 20.02 -10.94
C VAL A 109 -29.60 21.14 -11.96
N TYR A 110 -30.49 22.14 -11.95
CA TYR A 110 -30.58 23.15 -13.00
C TYR A 110 -29.27 23.93 -13.17
N THR A 111 -28.65 24.32 -12.05
CA THR A 111 -27.37 25.07 -12.01
C THR A 111 -26.14 24.20 -12.23
N ASP A 112 -26.28 22.88 -12.20
CA ASP A 112 -25.15 21.97 -12.35
C ASP A 112 -24.60 22.04 -13.77
N ARG A 113 -23.27 21.98 -13.89
CA ARG A 113 -22.59 21.87 -15.17
C ARG A 113 -22.95 20.54 -15.81
N LYS A 114 -23.48 20.60 -17.03
CA LYS A 114 -23.85 19.44 -17.85
C LYS A 114 -23.09 19.53 -19.15
N LEU A 115 -22.56 18.42 -19.62
CA LEU A 115 -22.06 18.35 -20.99
C LEU A 115 -23.24 18.24 -21.95
N ARG A 116 -23.20 19.04 -23.01
CA ARG A 116 -24.19 18.98 -24.08
C ARG A 116 -23.61 18.27 -25.28
N TYR A 117 -24.40 17.39 -25.90
CA TYR A 117 -24.05 16.73 -27.15
C TYR A 117 -25.14 16.97 -28.20
N GLY A 118 -24.76 16.89 -29.48
CA GLY A 118 -25.69 17.05 -30.61
C GLY A 118 -26.52 15.80 -30.87
N ILE A 119 -27.79 15.98 -31.24
CA ILE A 119 -28.65 14.88 -31.73
C ILE A 119 -29.12 15.22 -33.14
N ARG A 120 -28.90 14.30 -34.08
CA ARG A 120 -29.38 14.38 -35.46
C ARG A 120 -29.82 13.00 -35.94
N ASP A 121 -30.93 12.94 -36.68
CA ASP A 121 -31.49 11.70 -37.22
C ASP A 121 -31.64 10.57 -36.17
N GLY A 122 -32.04 10.96 -34.95
CA GLY A 122 -32.29 10.05 -33.84
C GLY A 122 -31.05 9.44 -33.18
N GLY A 123 -29.83 9.90 -33.48
CA GLY A 123 -28.61 9.49 -32.76
C GLY A 123 -27.68 10.68 -32.51
N PRO A 124 -26.44 10.45 -32.01
CA PRO A 124 -25.42 11.48 -31.93
C PRO A 124 -25.21 12.16 -33.29
N ASP A 125 -25.10 13.48 -33.30
CA ASP A 125 -24.90 14.25 -34.53
C ASP A 125 -23.55 13.88 -35.18
N PRO A 126 -23.52 13.32 -36.40
CA PRO A 126 -22.28 12.90 -37.05
C PRO A 126 -21.27 14.02 -37.25
N GLU A 127 -21.71 15.28 -37.31
CA GLU A 127 -20.83 16.44 -37.46
C GLU A 127 -20.14 16.84 -36.16
N THR A 128 -20.73 16.52 -34.99
CA THR A 128 -20.21 16.95 -33.68
C THR A 128 -19.78 15.80 -32.78
N VAL A 129 -20.15 14.55 -33.08
CA VAL A 129 -19.90 13.40 -32.19
C VAL A 129 -18.43 13.23 -31.81
N ALA A 130 -17.49 13.52 -32.72
CA ALA A 130 -16.06 13.45 -32.42
C ALA A 130 -15.64 14.50 -31.38
N SER A 131 -16.06 15.76 -31.56
CA SER A 131 -15.80 16.83 -30.59
C SER A 131 -16.58 16.64 -29.29
N ASP A 132 -17.80 16.11 -29.35
CA ASP A 132 -18.62 15.83 -28.16
C ASP A 132 -17.99 14.71 -27.32
N CYS A 133 -17.46 13.68 -27.97
CA CYS A 133 -16.68 12.61 -27.33
C CYS A 133 -15.41 13.17 -26.67
N GLU A 134 -14.69 14.06 -27.36
CA GLU A 134 -13.50 14.70 -26.81
C GLU A 134 -13.82 15.57 -25.58
N HIS A 135 -14.82 16.44 -25.68
CA HIS A 135 -15.27 17.24 -24.54
C HIS A 135 -15.75 16.36 -23.37
N MET A 136 -16.38 15.23 -23.66
CA MET A 136 -16.83 14.29 -22.64
C MET A 136 -15.67 13.59 -21.96
N ARG A 137 -14.69 13.11 -22.72
CA ARG A 137 -13.41 12.60 -22.19
C ARG A 137 -12.77 13.62 -21.26
N ASP A 138 -12.68 14.89 -21.67
CA ASP A 138 -12.02 15.94 -20.89
C ASP A 138 -12.79 16.27 -19.61
N MET A 139 -14.13 16.33 -19.67
CA MET A 139 -14.96 16.52 -18.47
C MET A 139 -14.87 15.34 -17.51
N ILE A 140 -14.83 14.10 -18.04
CA ILE A 140 -14.62 12.90 -17.24
C ILE A 140 -13.25 12.96 -16.56
N ALA A 141 -12.17 13.22 -17.31
CA ALA A 141 -10.81 13.32 -16.77
C ALA A 141 -10.72 14.40 -15.68
N ALA A 142 -11.24 15.61 -15.94
CA ALA A 142 -11.27 16.69 -14.95
C ALA A 142 -12.11 16.34 -13.71
N THR A 143 -13.20 15.58 -13.87
CA THR A 143 -14.02 15.11 -12.75
C THR A 143 -13.26 14.09 -11.89
N MET A 144 -12.53 13.19 -12.53
CA MET A 144 -11.68 12.20 -11.86
C MET A 144 -10.45 12.84 -11.19
N GLU A 145 -9.89 13.91 -11.76
CA GLU A 145 -8.75 14.65 -11.17
C GLU A 145 -9.19 15.56 -10.01
N SER A 146 -10.34 16.23 -10.14
CA SER A 146 -10.92 17.10 -9.09
C SER A 146 -11.49 16.32 -7.89
N TRP A 147 -11.33 15.00 -7.90
CA TRP A 147 -11.74 14.07 -6.85
C TRP A 147 -11.16 14.38 -5.48
N HIS A 148 -10.11 15.21 -5.37
CA HIS A 148 -9.42 15.53 -4.11
C HIS A 148 -9.61 17.00 -3.71
N GLY A 149 -10.80 17.39 -3.24
CA GLY A 149 -10.99 18.70 -2.60
C GLY A 149 -12.38 19.31 -2.73
N ARG A 150 -13.21 18.83 -3.67
CA ARG A 150 -14.56 19.36 -3.87
C ARG A 150 -15.62 18.27 -3.72
N LYS A 151 -16.55 18.46 -2.78
CA LYS A 151 -17.83 17.72 -2.74
C LYS A 151 -18.66 18.19 -3.93
N MET A 152 -19.05 17.28 -4.81
CA MET A 152 -19.85 17.61 -6.00
C MET A 152 -21.33 17.30 -5.81
N SER A 153 -21.65 16.30 -4.97
CA SER A 153 -23.04 15.98 -4.64
C SER A 153 -23.70 17.16 -3.91
N PRO A 154 -24.86 17.63 -4.39
CA PRO A 154 -25.66 18.64 -3.70
C PRO A 154 -26.01 18.24 -2.26
N VAL A 155 -26.24 16.94 -2.01
CA VAL A 155 -26.58 16.42 -0.67
C VAL A 155 -25.45 16.67 0.33
N TYR A 156 -24.20 16.38 -0.06
CA TYR A 156 -23.04 16.56 0.82
C TYR A 156 -22.57 18.01 0.92
N GLN A 157 -22.94 18.86 -0.04
CA GLN A 157 -22.75 20.32 0.06
C GLN A 157 -23.74 20.95 1.05
N LEU A 158 -25.01 20.52 1.01
CA LEU A 158 -26.07 21.04 1.88
C LEU A 158 -26.03 20.44 3.28
N ILE A 159 -25.49 19.23 3.45
CA ILE A 159 -25.36 18.53 4.73
C ILE A 159 -23.87 18.25 5.00
N PRO A 160 -23.09 19.24 5.48
CA PRO A 160 -21.64 19.14 5.54
C PRO A 160 -21.12 18.04 6.47
N ASN A 161 -21.91 17.68 7.49
CA ASN A 161 -21.60 16.63 8.46
C ASN A 161 -22.02 15.22 8.03
N LEU A 162 -22.67 15.08 6.86
CA LEU A 162 -22.98 13.76 6.31
C LEU A 162 -21.67 13.06 5.92
N LYS A 163 -21.49 11.84 6.41
CA LYS A 163 -20.37 10.97 6.04
C LYS A 163 -20.84 9.98 4.98
N GLU A 164 -19.98 9.70 4.00
CA GLU A 164 -20.23 8.59 3.07
C GLU A 164 -20.43 7.32 3.90
N PRO A 165 -21.43 6.50 3.56
CA PRO A 165 -21.68 5.27 4.29
C PRO A 165 -20.49 4.32 4.12
N ASP A 166 -20.25 3.51 5.15
CA ASP A 166 -19.27 2.45 5.06
C ASP A 166 -19.77 1.38 4.09
N TRP A 167 -19.31 1.47 2.85
CA TRP A 167 -19.68 0.58 1.76
C TRP A 167 -19.29 -0.89 2.06
N GLN A 168 -18.32 -1.15 2.95
CA GLN A 168 -17.95 -2.52 3.36
C GLN A 168 -19.04 -3.18 4.20
N SER A 169 -19.75 -2.38 5.00
CA SER A 169 -20.86 -2.83 5.85
C SER A 169 -22.19 -2.93 5.08
N LEU A 170 -22.31 -2.23 3.95
CA LEU A 170 -23.51 -2.18 3.12
C LEU A 170 -23.52 -3.25 2.01
N ARG A 171 -23.11 -4.48 2.33
CA ARG A 171 -23.26 -5.61 1.41
C ARG A 171 -24.75 -5.95 1.29
N VAL A 172 -25.33 -5.81 0.10
CA VAL A 172 -26.75 -6.16 -0.18
C VAL A 172 -26.80 -7.40 -1.09
N GLY A 173 -27.93 -8.11 -1.11
CA GLY A 173 -28.14 -9.43 -1.72
C GLY A 173 -27.69 -9.67 -3.18
N ASN A 174 -27.84 -10.92 -3.62
CA ASN A 174 -27.64 -11.54 -4.96
C ASN A 174 -26.40 -11.21 -5.83
N PHE A 175 -25.58 -10.22 -5.50
CA PHE A 175 -24.28 -9.97 -6.12
C PHE A 175 -23.19 -10.91 -5.55
N ARG A 176 -23.55 -12.18 -5.39
CA ARG A 176 -22.76 -13.18 -4.67
C ARG A 176 -21.39 -13.37 -5.33
N GLU A 177 -21.31 -13.38 -6.66
CA GLU A 177 -20.05 -13.59 -7.38
C GLU A 177 -19.06 -12.43 -7.23
N PHE A 178 -19.50 -11.17 -7.20
CA PHE A 178 -18.60 -10.03 -6.96
C PHE A 178 -18.10 -10.03 -5.51
N TRP A 179 -19.00 -10.26 -4.55
CA TRP A 179 -18.60 -10.34 -3.14
C TRP A 179 -17.78 -11.61 -2.84
N GLU A 180 -18.00 -12.72 -3.55
CA GLU A 180 -17.17 -13.92 -3.49
C GLU A 180 -15.80 -13.68 -4.12
N ALA A 181 -15.73 -13.07 -5.30
CA ALA A 181 -14.47 -12.67 -5.93
C ALA A 181 -13.71 -11.66 -5.06
N TYR A 182 -14.45 -10.76 -4.38
CA TYR A 182 -13.90 -9.83 -3.41
C TYR A 182 -13.39 -10.53 -2.15
N ASP A 183 -14.18 -11.39 -1.53
CA ASP A 183 -13.80 -12.11 -0.32
C ASP A 183 -12.62 -13.05 -0.61
N ASP A 184 -12.56 -13.64 -1.81
CA ASP A 184 -11.40 -14.39 -2.31
C ASP A 184 -10.16 -13.49 -2.49
N TRP A 185 -10.31 -12.30 -3.08
CA TRP A 185 -9.22 -11.32 -3.17
C TRP A 185 -8.72 -10.85 -1.79
N GLU A 186 -9.63 -10.59 -0.86
CA GLU A 186 -9.32 -10.16 0.49
C GLU A 186 -8.63 -11.28 1.29
N GLU A 187 -9.03 -12.54 1.10
CA GLU A 187 -8.35 -13.70 1.66
C GLU A 187 -6.95 -13.88 1.07
N LYS A 188 -6.76 -13.60 -0.24
CA LYS A 188 -5.42 -13.60 -0.87
C LYS A 188 -4.50 -12.55 -0.24
N ILE A 189 -4.97 -11.31 -0.05
CA ILE A 189 -4.23 -10.26 0.66
C ILE A 189 -3.91 -10.70 2.10
N SER A 190 -4.88 -11.27 2.80
CA SER A 190 -4.72 -11.74 4.18
C SER A 190 -3.73 -12.90 4.30
N ARG A 191 -3.74 -13.83 3.34
CA ARG A 191 -2.77 -14.93 3.22
C ARG A 191 -1.36 -14.41 2.95
N ALA A 192 -1.19 -13.50 1.99
CA ALA A 192 0.09 -12.86 1.70
C ALA A 192 0.66 -12.15 2.95
N ARG A 193 -0.18 -11.41 3.67
CA ARG A 193 0.18 -10.76 4.94
C ARG A 193 0.61 -11.77 6.00
N ARG A 194 -0.14 -12.87 6.20
CA ARG A 194 0.21 -13.92 7.17
C ARG A 194 1.54 -14.60 6.85
N LYS A 195 1.85 -14.79 5.55
CA LYS A 195 3.13 -15.32 5.07
C LYS A 195 4.27 -14.29 5.07
N GLY A 196 3.99 -13.01 5.39
CA GLY A 196 4.99 -11.93 5.33
C GLY A 196 5.44 -11.57 3.91
N ARG A 197 4.74 -12.03 2.86
CA ARG A 197 5.11 -11.79 1.46
C ARG A 197 4.49 -10.49 0.97
N VAL A 198 5.14 -9.38 1.34
CA VAL A 198 4.66 -8.04 1.00
C VAL A 198 4.67 -7.80 -0.52
N GLY A 199 5.57 -8.45 -1.27
CA GLY A 199 5.59 -8.40 -2.74
C GLY A 199 4.26 -8.86 -3.37
N ASP A 200 3.70 -9.97 -2.87
CA ASP A 200 2.38 -10.48 -3.28
C ASP A 200 1.28 -9.44 -3.01
N MET A 201 1.32 -8.81 -1.83
CA MET A 201 0.33 -7.80 -1.44
C MET A 201 0.32 -6.61 -2.41
N LEU A 202 1.49 -6.20 -2.90
CA LEU A 202 1.63 -5.08 -3.83
C LEU A 202 1.05 -5.41 -5.21
N VAL A 203 1.29 -6.63 -5.72
CA VAL A 203 0.69 -7.08 -6.99
C VAL A 203 -0.84 -7.11 -6.86
N LEU A 204 -1.34 -7.76 -5.80
CA LEU A 204 -2.77 -7.88 -5.54
C LEU A 204 -3.43 -6.52 -5.30
N ALA A 205 -2.72 -5.55 -4.70
CA ALA A 205 -3.20 -4.20 -4.55
C ALA A 205 -3.41 -3.54 -5.92
N ASP A 206 -2.45 -3.60 -6.83
CA ASP A 206 -2.57 -3.01 -8.17
C ASP A 206 -3.70 -3.65 -9.02
N GLU A 207 -4.07 -4.89 -8.71
CA GLU A 207 -5.13 -5.67 -9.36
C GLU A 207 -6.51 -5.55 -8.69
N ALA A 208 -6.61 -4.79 -7.60
CA ALA A 208 -7.86 -4.68 -6.84
C ALA A 208 -9.04 -4.20 -7.73
N PRO A 209 -10.21 -4.84 -7.63
CA PRO A 209 -11.30 -4.72 -8.60
C PRO A 209 -11.96 -3.35 -8.66
N VAL A 210 -11.97 -2.60 -7.56
CA VAL A 210 -12.44 -1.20 -7.53
C VAL A 210 -11.50 -0.32 -6.73
N SER A 211 -11.53 1.00 -6.98
CA SER A 211 -10.54 1.92 -6.42
C SER A 211 -10.56 1.99 -4.89
N ALA A 212 -11.72 1.82 -4.24
CA ALA A 212 -11.79 1.79 -2.79
C ALA A 212 -11.01 0.59 -2.19
N PHE A 213 -11.14 -0.60 -2.77
CA PHE A 213 -10.33 -1.77 -2.36
C PHE A 213 -8.85 -1.55 -2.62
N ARG A 214 -8.54 -0.94 -3.77
CA ARG A 214 -7.17 -0.59 -4.16
C ARG A 214 -6.53 0.31 -3.10
N ALA A 215 -7.25 1.33 -2.66
CA ALA A 215 -6.82 2.25 -1.61
C ALA A 215 -6.52 1.50 -0.30
N SER A 216 -7.46 0.67 0.13
CA SER A 216 -7.31 -0.14 1.35
C SER A 216 -6.12 -1.09 1.26
N ALA A 217 -5.92 -1.79 0.13
CA ALA A 217 -4.78 -2.69 -0.06
C ALA A 217 -3.44 -1.96 -0.11
N TRP A 218 -3.36 -0.80 -0.76
CA TRP A 218 -2.15 0.01 -0.75
C TRP A 218 -1.81 0.52 0.66
N ILE A 219 -2.81 0.97 1.43
CA ILE A 219 -2.60 1.39 2.83
C ILE A 219 -2.10 0.22 3.69
N ARG A 220 -2.70 -0.98 3.53
CA ARG A 220 -2.27 -2.20 4.23
C ARG A 220 -0.86 -2.63 3.82
N SER A 221 -0.52 -2.54 2.54
CA SER A 221 0.80 -2.84 2.01
C SER A 221 1.84 -1.85 2.53
N GLY A 222 1.50 -0.55 2.57
CA GLY A 222 2.33 0.48 3.18
C GLY A 222 2.59 0.23 4.67
N LYS A 223 1.55 -0.16 5.44
CA LYS A 223 1.71 -0.58 6.83
C LYS A 223 2.62 -1.80 6.99
N ALA A 224 2.52 -2.79 6.08
CA ALA A 224 3.38 -3.96 6.09
C ALA A 224 4.85 -3.58 5.78
N LEU A 225 5.09 -2.79 4.74
CA LEU A 225 6.41 -2.24 4.38
C LEU A 225 7.04 -1.44 5.53
N ARG A 226 6.25 -0.60 6.22
CA ARG A 226 6.73 0.16 7.37
C ARG A 226 7.16 -0.76 8.52
N ARG A 227 6.43 -1.84 8.78
CA ARG A 227 6.76 -2.79 9.86
C ARG A 227 8.10 -3.50 9.62
N ILE A 228 8.46 -3.74 8.36
CA ILE A 228 9.76 -4.33 7.98
C ILE A 228 10.85 -3.28 7.71
N GLY A 229 10.59 -1.99 7.96
CA GLY A 229 11.60 -0.94 7.92
C GLY A 229 11.79 -0.24 6.55
N HIS A 230 10.99 -0.57 5.54
CA HIS A 230 11.07 0.06 4.21
C HIS A 230 10.20 1.32 4.12
N TYR A 231 10.55 2.35 4.92
CA TYR A 231 9.73 3.55 5.11
C TYR A 231 9.48 4.38 3.85
N GLY A 232 10.46 4.49 2.95
CA GLY A 232 10.30 5.25 1.70
C GLY A 232 9.31 4.57 0.75
N PHE A 233 9.39 3.25 0.61
CA PHE A 233 8.45 2.50 -0.21
C PHE A 233 7.07 2.41 0.43
N ALA A 234 7.02 2.29 1.76
CA ALA A 234 5.77 2.37 2.53
C ALA A 234 5.04 3.70 2.28
N LEU A 235 5.77 4.82 2.33
CA LEU A 235 5.22 6.15 2.09
C LEU A 235 4.58 6.26 0.71
N GLU A 236 5.25 5.77 -0.34
CA GLU A 236 4.71 5.76 -1.70
C GLU A 236 3.36 5.02 -1.79
N GLN A 237 3.26 3.82 -1.19
CA GLN A 237 2.00 3.06 -1.23
C GLN A 237 0.91 3.74 -0.39
N LEU A 238 1.27 4.29 0.77
CA LEU A 238 0.33 5.06 1.59
C LEU A 238 -0.19 6.28 0.83
N GLU A 239 0.65 6.97 0.07
CA GLU A 239 0.24 8.13 -0.75
C GLU A 239 -0.67 7.72 -1.90
N LYS A 240 -0.43 6.58 -2.55
CA LYS A 240 -1.38 6.03 -3.54
C LYS A 240 -2.76 5.75 -2.93
N GLY A 241 -2.78 5.12 -1.76
CA GLY A 241 -4.04 4.82 -1.07
C GLY A 241 -4.76 6.07 -0.55
N LEU A 242 -4.02 7.00 0.05
CA LEU A 242 -4.54 8.27 0.56
C LEU A 242 -4.91 9.27 -0.54
N ALA A 243 -4.38 9.11 -1.76
CA ALA A 243 -4.92 9.83 -2.89
C ALA A 243 -6.41 9.46 -3.03
N ILE A 244 -6.76 8.18 -3.11
CA ILE A 244 -8.15 7.74 -3.25
C ILE A 244 -8.99 8.01 -1.99
N GLU A 245 -8.46 7.71 -0.81
CA GLU A 245 -9.14 7.89 0.49
C GLU A 245 -8.40 8.90 1.39
N PRO A 246 -8.50 10.22 1.11
CA PRO A 246 -7.71 11.24 1.82
C PRO A 246 -8.08 11.39 3.30
N GLU A 247 -9.29 10.99 3.68
CA GLU A 247 -9.80 11.06 5.05
C GLU A 247 -9.52 9.76 5.85
N ASN A 248 -8.81 8.78 5.27
CA ASN A 248 -8.49 7.53 5.96
C ASN A 248 -7.50 7.76 7.10
N LEU A 249 -8.03 7.93 8.31
CA LEU A 249 -7.26 8.26 9.52
C LEU A 249 -6.15 7.25 9.82
N ALA A 250 -6.39 5.96 9.58
CA ALA A 250 -5.37 4.93 9.78
C ALA A 250 -4.20 5.11 8.79
N GLY A 251 -4.49 5.31 7.50
CA GLY A 251 -3.49 5.59 6.49
C GLY A 251 -2.70 6.88 6.78
N LEU A 252 -3.38 7.94 7.20
CA LEU A 252 -2.75 9.21 7.57
C LEU A 252 -1.78 9.04 8.73
N ARG A 253 -2.12 8.25 9.75
CA ARG A 253 -1.21 7.99 10.87
C ARG A 253 0.02 7.18 10.46
N GLU A 254 -0.16 6.17 9.61
CA GLU A 254 0.93 5.36 9.04
C GLU A 254 1.86 6.23 8.16
N LYS A 255 1.32 7.20 7.41
CA LYS A 255 2.11 8.19 6.65
C LYS A 255 2.98 9.03 7.58
N GLY A 256 2.42 9.57 8.65
CA GLY A 256 3.18 10.34 9.65
C GLY A 256 4.33 9.55 10.28
N MET A 257 4.11 8.25 10.55
CA MET A 257 5.17 7.37 11.08
C MET A 257 6.30 7.17 10.06
N CYS A 258 5.98 7.05 8.76
CA CYS A 258 7.00 6.95 7.72
C CYS A 258 7.82 8.24 7.60
N LEU A 259 7.16 9.41 7.62
CA LEU A 259 7.84 10.72 7.61
C LEU A 259 8.80 10.87 8.78
N GLN A 260 8.35 10.54 10.00
CA GLN A 260 9.17 10.55 11.20
C GLN A 260 10.39 9.65 11.07
N ARG A 261 10.21 8.41 10.61
CA ARG A 261 11.30 7.43 10.50
C ARG A 261 12.32 7.81 9.42
N LEU A 262 11.88 8.33 8.28
CA LEU A 262 12.77 8.81 7.22
C LEU A 262 13.60 10.01 7.69
N ALA A 263 13.01 10.93 8.45
CA ALA A 263 13.72 12.05 9.05
C ALA A 263 14.78 11.58 10.07
N LEU A 264 14.45 10.64 10.95
CA LEU A 264 15.40 10.08 11.93
C LEU A 264 16.54 9.27 11.29
N GLN A 265 16.33 8.74 10.08
CA GLN A 265 17.38 8.09 9.29
C GLN A 265 18.26 9.11 8.53
N GLY A 266 17.99 10.41 8.63
CA GLY A 266 18.71 11.45 7.91
C GLY A 266 18.50 11.39 6.40
N ARG A 267 17.37 10.86 5.93
CA ARG A 267 17.08 10.78 4.49
C ARG A 267 16.91 12.19 3.93
N ARG A 268 17.68 12.53 2.88
CA ARG A 268 17.60 13.83 2.22
C ARG A 268 16.16 14.18 1.84
N GLY A 269 15.72 15.38 2.22
CA GLY A 269 14.37 15.89 1.95
C GLY A 269 13.31 15.52 3.00
N PHE A 270 13.68 14.83 4.09
CA PHE A 270 12.77 14.50 5.18
C PHE A 270 13.22 15.14 6.49
N GLU A 271 12.32 15.88 7.14
CA GLU A 271 12.54 16.56 8.42
C GLU A 271 11.44 16.20 9.42
N LEU A 272 11.75 16.22 10.72
CA LEU A 272 10.75 15.93 11.76
C LEU A 272 9.58 16.92 11.74
N GLU A 273 9.81 18.16 11.28
CA GLU A 273 8.74 19.16 11.11
C GLU A 273 7.65 18.68 10.13
N MET A 274 8.00 17.88 9.12
CA MET A 274 7.00 17.34 8.20
C MET A 274 6.03 16.40 8.91
N ALA A 275 6.53 15.52 9.78
CA ALA A 275 5.69 14.63 10.58
C ALA A 275 4.85 15.43 11.61
N ARG A 276 5.46 16.45 12.24
CA ARG A 276 4.79 17.34 13.20
C ARG A 276 3.62 18.09 12.56
N SER A 277 3.87 18.77 11.44
CA SER A 277 2.86 19.51 10.69
C SER A 277 1.76 18.59 10.16
N HIS A 278 2.12 17.39 9.70
CA HIS A 278 1.15 16.37 9.26
C HIS A 278 0.20 15.93 10.38
N TYR A 279 0.71 15.59 11.57
CA TYR A 279 -0.14 15.21 12.70
C TYR A 279 -0.98 16.38 13.22
N ARG A 280 -0.45 17.61 13.22
CA ARG A 280 -1.23 18.81 13.58
C ARG A 280 -2.39 19.05 12.63
N ALA A 281 -2.22 18.81 11.33
CA ALA A 281 -3.31 18.92 10.36
C ALA A 281 -4.44 17.92 10.67
N ILE A 282 -4.12 16.66 10.96
CA ILE A 282 -5.13 15.66 11.37
C ILE A 282 -5.90 16.12 12.62
N LEU A 283 -5.20 16.73 13.59
CA LEU A 283 -5.79 17.20 14.84
C LEU A 283 -6.68 18.45 14.68
N GLN A 284 -6.63 19.16 13.55
CA GLN A 284 -7.60 20.24 13.27
C GLN A 284 -9.02 19.67 13.11
N ASP A 285 -9.13 18.52 12.44
CA ASP A 285 -10.42 17.84 12.21
C ASP A 285 -10.79 16.89 13.36
N ALA A 286 -9.79 16.32 14.03
CA ALA A 286 -9.96 15.35 15.11
C ALA A 286 -9.24 15.75 16.42
N PRO A 287 -9.63 16.87 17.06
CA PRO A 287 -8.85 17.48 18.16
C PRO A 287 -8.74 16.65 19.44
N LYS A 288 -9.59 15.62 19.60
CA LYS A 288 -9.58 14.70 20.76
C LYS A 288 -9.02 13.32 20.43
N ASP A 289 -8.41 13.15 19.25
CA ASP A 289 -7.93 11.85 18.83
C ASP A 289 -6.66 11.43 19.58
N ALA A 290 -6.80 10.50 20.52
CA ALA A 290 -5.74 10.13 21.44
C ALA A 290 -4.51 9.51 20.74
N GLU A 291 -4.73 8.63 19.75
CA GLU A 291 -3.65 7.98 19.01
C GLU A 291 -2.81 9.03 18.23
N THR A 292 -3.45 9.98 17.55
CA THR A 292 -2.74 11.04 16.81
C THR A 292 -1.95 11.96 17.75
N TRP A 293 -2.52 12.33 18.90
CA TRP A 293 -1.79 13.07 19.93
C TRP A 293 -0.59 12.28 20.47
N ALA A 294 -0.73 10.97 20.67
CA ALA A 294 0.37 10.12 21.14
C ALA A 294 1.48 9.99 20.09
N LEU A 295 1.13 9.88 18.80
CA LEU A 295 2.08 9.88 17.69
C LEU A 295 2.81 11.23 17.57
N LEU A 296 2.11 12.35 17.73
CA LEU A 296 2.74 13.67 17.81
C LEU A 296 3.69 13.76 19.02
N GLY A 297 3.28 13.27 20.19
CA GLY A 297 4.13 13.19 21.37
C GLY A 297 5.40 12.36 21.14
N ARG A 298 5.30 11.30 20.33
CA ARG A 298 6.47 10.50 19.91
C ARG A 298 7.41 11.32 19.04
N VAL A 299 6.89 12.12 18.10
CA VAL A 299 7.71 13.01 17.26
C VAL A 299 8.47 14.01 18.12
N GLU A 300 7.81 14.64 19.09
CA GLU A 300 8.47 15.60 19.99
C GLU A 300 9.51 14.93 20.90
N LYS A 301 9.21 13.71 21.40
CA LYS A 301 10.16 12.91 22.19
C LYS A 301 11.39 12.52 21.37
N ASP A 302 11.20 12.10 20.13
CA ASP A 302 12.30 11.73 19.23
C ASP A 302 13.12 12.98 18.83
N ALA A 303 12.47 14.13 18.62
CA ALA A 303 13.14 15.41 18.39
C ALA A 303 14.04 15.77 19.58
N TRP A 304 13.51 15.74 20.80
CA TRP A 304 14.28 15.95 22.03
C TRP A 304 15.45 14.97 22.14
N THR A 305 15.19 13.67 21.94
CA THR A 305 16.21 12.61 22.05
C THR A 305 17.33 12.79 21.02
N SER A 306 17.00 13.20 19.79
CA SER A 306 17.97 13.37 18.70
C SER A 306 19.01 14.46 18.97
N ILE A 307 18.69 15.45 19.81
CA ILE A 307 19.60 16.56 20.13
C ILE A 307 20.73 16.11 21.05
N TRP A 308 20.38 15.37 22.11
CA TRP A 308 21.36 14.98 23.13
C TRP A 308 21.98 13.61 22.88
N ARG A 309 21.29 12.66 22.22
CA ARG A 309 21.77 11.28 22.02
C ARG A 309 22.66 11.15 20.78
N ARG A 310 23.67 12.01 20.68
CA ARG A 310 24.63 12.02 19.58
C ARG A 310 25.75 10.99 19.80
N PRO A 311 26.30 10.35 18.74
CA PRO A 311 27.34 9.32 18.88
C PRO A 311 28.61 9.81 19.59
N ASP A 312 28.94 11.09 19.45
CA ASP A 312 30.13 11.77 20.00
C ASP A 312 29.91 12.39 21.39
N ALA A 313 28.67 12.43 21.89
CA ALA A 313 28.35 13.04 23.17
C ALA A 313 28.75 12.14 24.36
N SER A 314 29.50 12.71 25.31
CA SER A 314 29.79 12.08 26.61
C SER A 314 28.54 11.93 27.47
N ALA A 315 28.56 11.06 28.48
CA ALA A 315 27.42 10.90 29.40
C ALA A 315 27.02 12.22 30.10
N ALA A 316 28.00 13.03 30.50
CA ALA A 316 27.75 14.35 31.09
C ALA A 316 27.10 15.30 30.08
N GLN A 317 27.60 15.31 28.84
CA GLN A 317 27.04 16.15 27.77
C GLN A 317 25.60 15.76 27.43
N ARG A 318 25.30 14.45 27.38
CA ARG A 318 23.93 13.96 27.14
C ARG A 318 22.95 14.52 28.18
N ILE A 319 23.32 14.49 29.46
CA ILE A 319 22.47 15.00 30.54
C ILE A 319 22.33 16.53 30.45
N GLU A 320 23.41 17.24 30.15
CA GLU A 320 23.39 18.70 30.01
C GLU A 320 22.53 19.14 28.82
N ASP A 321 22.72 18.55 27.64
CA ASP A 321 21.94 18.84 26.43
C ASP A 321 20.46 18.48 26.64
N ALA A 322 20.18 17.32 27.26
CA ALA A 322 18.81 16.88 27.57
C ALA A 322 18.09 17.85 28.53
N ARG A 323 18.81 18.40 29.51
CA ARG A 323 18.32 19.43 30.44
C ARG A 323 18.13 20.76 29.74
N TYR A 324 19.05 21.17 28.86
CA TYR A 324 18.98 22.45 28.16
C TYR A 324 17.75 22.53 27.25
N GLU A 325 17.42 21.43 26.56
CA GLU A 325 16.30 21.34 25.61
C GLU A 325 14.98 20.89 26.26
N ASP A 326 14.74 21.29 27.52
CA ASP A 326 13.56 20.84 28.28
C ASP A 326 12.22 21.31 27.66
N ALA A 327 12.24 22.34 26.80
CA ALA A 327 11.06 22.80 26.08
C ALA A 327 10.45 21.70 25.18
N LEU A 328 11.28 20.94 24.46
CA LEU A 328 10.81 19.81 23.64
C LEU A 328 10.31 18.65 24.50
N LEU A 329 10.98 18.40 25.63
CA LEU A 329 10.50 17.44 26.63
C LEU A 329 9.11 17.81 27.14
N ARG A 330 8.88 19.07 27.51
CA ARG A 330 7.56 19.59 27.94
C ARG A 330 6.52 19.52 26.82
N ALA A 331 6.90 19.76 25.57
CA ALA A 331 6.01 19.60 24.42
C ALA A 331 5.55 18.14 24.27
N ALA A 332 6.47 17.17 24.39
CA ALA A 332 6.15 15.74 24.38
C ALA A 332 5.23 15.35 25.56
N VAL A 333 5.52 15.82 26.78
CA VAL A 333 4.66 15.65 27.96
C VAL A 333 3.25 16.16 27.70
N SER A 334 3.12 17.35 27.12
CA SER A 334 1.82 17.96 26.79
C SER A 334 1.03 17.11 25.80
N CYS A 335 1.66 16.63 24.72
CA CYS A 335 1.01 15.81 23.71
C CYS A 335 0.51 14.47 24.28
N TYR A 336 1.38 13.72 24.97
CA TYR A 336 1.01 12.45 25.60
C TYR A 336 -0.03 12.64 26.72
N GLY A 337 0.11 13.70 27.52
CA GLY A 337 -0.86 14.03 28.56
C GLY A 337 -2.23 14.43 28.00
N THR A 338 -2.27 15.05 26.81
CA THR A 338 -3.51 15.39 26.10
C THR A 338 -4.17 14.14 25.51
N ALA A 339 -3.38 13.26 24.90
CA ALA A 339 -3.84 11.95 24.43
C ALA A 339 -4.52 11.16 25.57
N PHE A 340 -3.83 10.99 26.70
CA PHE A 340 -4.35 10.20 27.82
C PHE A 340 -5.61 10.80 28.46
N ARG A 341 -5.69 12.14 28.56
CA ARG A 341 -6.90 12.81 29.07
C ARG A 341 -8.08 12.72 28.11
N SER A 342 -7.81 12.58 26.81
CA SER A 342 -8.86 12.43 25.78
C SER A 342 -9.41 11.01 25.75
N ASP A 343 -8.56 10.00 25.99
CA ASP A 343 -8.94 8.60 26.14
C ASP A 343 -8.14 7.93 27.28
N PRO A 344 -8.70 7.81 28.50
CA PRO A 344 -8.06 7.16 29.63
C PRO A 344 -7.79 5.66 29.46
N LYS A 345 -8.38 4.99 28.45
CA LYS A 345 -8.01 3.60 28.11
C LYS A 345 -6.66 3.53 27.40
N HIS A 346 -6.17 4.65 26.88
CA HIS A 346 -4.92 4.72 26.13
C HIS A 346 -3.69 4.77 27.06
N TYR A 347 -3.52 3.74 27.89
CA TYR A 347 -2.45 3.66 28.90
C TYR A 347 -1.04 3.88 28.32
N TYR A 348 -0.81 3.57 27.03
CA TYR A 348 0.45 3.84 26.32
C TYR A 348 0.83 5.32 26.33
N SER A 349 -0.11 6.23 26.10
CA SER A 349 0.19 7.67 26.16
C SER A 349 0.37 8.11 27.61
N GLY A 350 -0.42 7.56 28.54
CA GLY A 350 -0.30 7.87 29.97
C GLY A 350 1.06 7.50 30.54
N ILE A 351 1.60 6.31 30.24
CA ILE A 351 2.92 5.90 30.72
C ILE A 351 4.07 6.69 30.11
N ASN A 352 3.96 7.07 28.82
CA ASN A 352 4.94 7.95 28.20
C ASN A 352 4.90 9.35 28.83
N ALA A 353 3.71 9.90 29.09
CA ALA A 353 3.57 11.17 29.80
C ALA A 353 4.22 11.11 31.20
N LEU A 354 3.90 10.09 31.99
CA LEU A 354 4.50 9.89 33.33
C LEU A 354 6.02 9.77 33.27
N THR A 355 6.53 8.96 32.34
CA THR A 355 7.98 8.77 32.16
C THR A 355 8.68 10.09 31.88
N LEU A 356 8.13 10.90 30.98
CA LEU A 356 8.71 12.19 30.61
C LEU A 356 8.55 13.25 31.72
N MET A 357 7.46 13.22 32.50
CA MET A 357 7.29 14.09 33.67
C MET A 357 8.33 13.79 34.76
N HIS A 358 8.56 12.50 35.06
CA HIS A 358 9.59 12.09 36.01
C HIS A 358 11.00 12.43 35.52
N LEU A 359 11.28 12.29 34.22
CA LEU A 359 12.54 12.72 33.63
C LEU A 359 12.73 14.23 33.72
N GLN A 360 11.67 15.01 33.49
CA GLN A 360 11.74 16.47 33.61
C GLN A 360 12.09 16.87 35.05
N GLU A 361 11.45 16.27 36.05
CA GLU A 361 11.78 16.51 37.45
C GLU A 361 13.22 16.05 37.78
N HIS A 362 13.66 14.89 37.29
CA HIS A 362 15.03 14.39 37.49
C HIS A 362 16.09 15.31 36.88
N LEU A 363 15.86 15.83 35.68
CA LEU A 363 16.82 16.65 34.95
C LEU A 363 16.84 18.10 35.46
N VAL A 364 15.67 18.68 35.71
CA VAL A 364 15.50 20.12 35.99
C VAL A 364 15.27 20.41 37.47
N GLY A 365 14.76 19.46 38.25
CA GLY A 365 14.41 19.64 39.66
C GLY A 365 13.08 20.36 39.90
N ASP A 366 12.30 20.60 38.85
CA ASP A 366 10.99 21.27 38.92
C ASP A 366 9.88 20.28 39.29
N GLY A 367 9.13 20.59 40.35
CA GLY A 367 8.03 19.77 40.86
C GLY A 367 6.67 20.05 40.20
N ALA A 368 6.63 20.82 39.10
CA ALA A 368 5.40 21.26 38.43
C ALA A 368 4.39 20.14 38.12
N TYR A 369 4.87 18.92 37.88
CA TYR A 369 4.02 17.78 37.52
C TYR A 369 3.62 16.88 38.70
N ARG A 370 4.09 17.09 39.93
CA ARG A 370 3.90 16.13 41.06
C ARG A 370 2.44 15.71 41.28
N ALA A 371 1.53 16.68 41.40
CA ALA A 371 0.11 16.39 41.57
C ALA A 371 -0.49 15.64 40.36
N THR A 372 -0.03 15.94 39.14
CA THR A 372 -0.45 15.22 37.94
C THR A 372 0.10 13.79 37.92
N MET A 373 1.35 13.59 38.31
CA MET A 373 1.98 12.27 38.37
C MET A 373 1.28 11.35 39.37
N GLU A 374 0.91 11.86 40.55
CA GLU A 374 0.17 11.09 41.56
C GLU A 374 -1.17 10.58 41.01
N ILE A 375 -1.96 11.47 40.40
CA ILE A 375 -3.27 11.13 39.83
C ILE A 375 -3.13 10.17 38.64
N MET A 376 -2.24 10.50 37.69
CA MET A 376 -2.08 9.71 36.46
C MET A 376 -1.49 8.33 36.73
N SER A 377 -0.64 8.16 37.76
CA SER A 377 -0.07 6.85 38.09
C SER A 377 -1.14 5.81 38.42
N GLY A 378 -2.15 6.19 39.20
CA GLY A 378 -3.30 5.32 39.51
C GLY A 378 -4.15 5.03 38.27
N ALA A 379 -4.42 6.06 37.46
CA ALA A 379 -5.23 5.92 36.25
C ALA A 379 -4.56 5.03 35.19
N VAL A 380 -3.26 5.20 34.95
CA VAL A 380 -2.48 4.36 34.00
C VAL A 380 -2.43 2.92 34.47
N ARG A 381 -2.21 2.70 35.78
CA ARG A 381 -2.24 1.35 36.38
C ARG A 381 -3.58 0.67 36.14
N PHE A 382 -4.67 1.33 36.50
CA PHE A 382 -6.02 0.81 36.33
C PHE A 382 -6.33 0.51 34.86
N ALA A 383 -6.01 1.44 33.95
CA ALA A 383 -6.25 1.27 32.52
C ALA A 383 -5.48 0.07 31.94
N ALA A 384 -4.21 -0.13 32.33
CA ALA A 384 -3.41 -1.26 31.89
C ALA A 384 -3.86 -2.59 32.53
N GLU A 385 -4.31 -2.59 33.78
CA GLU A 385 -4.85 -3.79 34.45
C GLU A 385 -6.19 -4.26 33.85
N CYS A 386 -6.98 -3.33 33.29
CA CYS A 386 -8.24 -3.62 32.61
C CYS A 386 -8.08 -4.03 31.13
N GLU A 387 -6.86 -4.13 30.60
CA GLU A 387 -6.67 -4.59 29.22
C GLU A 387 -6.96 -6.10 29.11
N GLU A 388 -7.87 -6.45 28.20
CA GLU A 388 -8.31 -7.82 27.95
C GLU A 388 -7.95 -8.29 26.54
N ASP A 389 -7.58 -7.38 25.63
CA ASP A 389 -7.23 -7.71 24.25
C ASP A 389 -5.90 -8.48 24.19
N PRO A 390 -5.91 -9.76 23.75
CA PRO A 390 -4.70 -10.60 23.72
C PRO A 390 -3.55 -10.00 22.91
N GLU A 391 -3.85 -9.22 21.85
CA GLU A 391 -2.81 -8.57 21.04
C GLU A 391 -2.13 -7.40 21.78
N LYS A 392 -2.79 -6.85 22.81
CA LYS A 392 -2.31 -5.70 23.59
C LYS A 392 -1.81 -6.05 24.98
N LEU A 393 -2.11 -7.26 25.47
CA LEU A 393 -1.71 -7.71 26.80
C LEU A 393 -0.21 -7.52 27.08
N TYR A 394 0.67 -7.76 26.10
CA TYR A 394 2.10 -7.49 26.28
C TYR A 394 2.37 -6.02 26.63
N TRP A 395 1.77 -5.08 25.88
CA TRP A 395 1.97 -3.65 26.05
C TRP A 395 1.39 -3.14 27.36
N ALA A 396 0.24 -3.69 27.78
CA ALA A 396 -0.34 -3.42 29.09
C ALA A 396 0.59 -3.88 30.22
N ARG A 397 1.12 -5.11 30.16
CA ARG A 397 2.06 -5.62 31.17
C ARG A 397 3.39 -4.89 31.15
N SER A 398 3.92 -4.54 29.97
CA SER A 398 5.12 -3.70 29.85
C SER A 398 4.88 -2.32 30.47
N THR A 399 3.69 -1.74 30.29
CA THR A 399 3.29 -0.47 30.93
C THR A 399 3.29 -0.57 32.46
N LEU A 400 2.82 -1.68 33.02
CA LEU A 400 2.91 -1.93 34.46
C LEU A 400 4.36 -2.06 34.94
N GLY A 401 5.23 -2.67 34.14
CA GLY A 401 6.67 -2.71 34.39
C GLY A 401 7.31 -1.32 34.36
N ASP A 402 6.97 -0.49 33.37
CA ASP A 402 7.42 0.90 33.28
C ASP A 402 6.97 1.71 34.51
N LEU A 403 5.74 1.50 35.01
CA LEU A 403 5.29 2.11 36.27
C LEU A 403 6.15 1.68 37.47
N GLN A 404 6.61 0.43 37.52
CA GLN A 404 7.54 -0.02 38.56
C GLN A 404 8.92 0.61 38.41
N VAL A 405 9.37 0.93 37.19
CA VAL A 405 10.62 1.68 37.00
C VAL A 405 10.50 3.07 37.62
N LEU A 406 9.36 3.72 37.42
CA LEU A 406 9.08 5.08 37.92
C LEU A 406 8.83 5.14 39.43
N LEU A 407 8.17 4.14 40.02
CA LEU A 407 7.63 4.23 41.39
C LEU A 407 8.10 3.12 42.33
N GLY A 408 8.60 2.01 41.79
CA GLY A 408 8.88 0.79 42.51
C GLY A 408 10.35 0.61 42.89
N THR A 409 10.71 -0.67 43.09
CA THR A 409 12.04 -1.15 43.47
C THR A 409 12.60 -2.07 42.39
N PRO A 410 13.92 -2.39 42.39
CA PRO A 410 14.49 -3.32 41.42
C PRO A 410 13.77 -4.68 41.38
N SER A 411 13.32 -5.18 42.53
CA SER A 411 12.57 -6.43 42.64
C SER A 411 11.18 -6.34 41.99
N SER A 412 10.44 -5.26 42.23
CA SER A 412 9.10 -5.09 41.63
C SER A 412 9.17 -4.85 40.12
N VAL A 413 10.20 -4.14 39.64
CA VAL A 413 10.51 -4.00 38.21
C VAL A 413 10.75 -5.36 37.57
N GLN A 414 11.63 -6.17 38.15
CA GLN A 414 11.92 -7.50 37.63
C GLN A 414 10.67 -8.39 37.59
N SER A 415 9.84 -8.36 38.62
CA SER A 415 8.59 -9.13 38.66
C SER A 415 7.65 -8.72 37.53
N ALA A 416 7.37 -7.42 37.40
CA ALA A 416 6.42 -6.91 36.42
C ALA A 416 6.88 -7.13 34.97
N TYR A 417 8.16 -6.89 34.65
CA TYR A 417 8.66 -7.18 33.30
C TYR A 417 8.74 -8.68 32.99
N LYS A 418 8.98 -9.55 34.00
CA LYS A 418 8.88 -11.01 33.78
C LYS A 418 7.47 -11.43 33.39
N GLU A 419 6.43 -10.81 33.97
CA GLU A 419 5.04 -11.04 33.53
C GLU A 419 4.82 -10.59 32.09
N ALA A 420 5.34 -9.42 31.71
CA ALA A 420 5.26 -8.95 30.32
C ALA A 420 5.95 -9.91 29.33
N VAL A 421 7.18 -10.34 29.65
CA VAL A 421 7.93 -11.32 28.86
C VAL A 421 7.18 -12.66 28.76
N ALA A 422 6.49 -13.08 29.82
CA ALA A 422 5.71 -14.32 29.80
C ALA A 422 4.54 -14.29 28.82
N VAL A 423 3.92 -13.12 28.59
CA VAL A 423 2.83 -12.94 27.62
C VAL A 423 3.32 -13.02 26.17
N ASN A 424 4.50 -12.49 25.87
CA ASN A 424 5.02 -12.44 24.49
C ASN A 424 6.53 -12.70 24.40
N ARG A 425 6.94 -13.92 24.75
CA ARG A 425 8.35 -14.33 24.79
C ARG A 425 9.02 -14.42 23.42
N ASP A 426 8.22 -14.56 22.35
CA ASP A 426 8.70 -14.88 21.01
C ASP A 426 8.85 -13.62 20.12
N SER A 427 8.35 -12.46 20.57
CA SER A 427 8.47 -11.20 19.81
C SER A 427 9.72 -10.40 20.19
N TRP A 428 10.84 -10.67 19.52
CA TRP A 428 12.08 -9.90 19.71
C TRP A 428 11.86 -8.38 19.58
N PHE A 429 11.06 -7.94 18.61
CA PHE A 429 10.79 -6.51 18.39
C PHE A 429 10.07 -5.84 19.56
N ALA A 430 9.13 -6.55 20.20
CA ALA A 430 8.42 -6.03 21.35
C ALA A 430 9.38 -5.88 22.55
N LEU A 431 10.24 -6.89 22.76
CA LEU A 431 11.27 -6.88 23.81
C LEU A 431 12.30 -5.77 23.59
N ASP A 432 12.83 -5.63 22.37
CA ASP A 432 13.79 -4.57 22.03
C ASP A 432 13.14 -3.19 22.20
N SER A 433 11.88 -3.01 21.77
CA SER A 433 11.19 -1.73 21.95
C SER A 433 11.11 -1.30 23.43
N SER A 434 10.74 -2.21 24.34
CA SER A 434 10.72 -1.93 25.78
C SER A 434 12.13 -1.68 26.33
N ARG A 435 13.13 -2.44 25.85
CA ARG A 435 14.54 -2.26 26.22
C ARG A 435 15.11 -0.91 25.76
N GLN A 436 14.81 -0.44 24.55
CA GLN A 436 15.28 0.85 24.03
C GLN A 436 14.79 2.03 24.88
N GLN A 437 13.58 1.94 25.42
CA GLN A 437 13.07 2.92 26.37
C GLN A 437 13.91 2.95 27.66
N LEU A 438 14.27 1.79 28.22
CA LEU A 438 15.13 1.70 29.39
C LEU A 438 16.56 2.20 29.11
N LEU A 439 17.11 1.95 27.92
CA LEU A 439 18.42 2.47 27.54
C LEU A 439 18.43 4.01 27.47
N MET A 440 17.34 4.62 27.00
CA MET A 440 17.20 6.08 27.05
C MET A 440 17.21 6.60 28.50
N LEU A 441 16.55 5.90 29.43
CA LEU A 441 16.59 6.26 30.86
C LEU A 441 17.99 6.06 31.46
N GLN A 442 18.68 5.00 31.06
CA GLN A 442 20.05 4.70 31.47
C GLN A 442 21.02 5.80 31.01
N ASP A 443 20.91 6.25 29.76
CA ASP A 443 21.73 7.33 29.20
C ASP A 443 21.60 8.66 29.98
N LEU A 444 20.48 8.85 30.69
CA LEU A 444 20.20 10.04 31.50
C LEU A 444 20.41 9.81 33.01
N GLY A 445 20.92 8.65 33.40
CA GLY A 445 21.15 8.29 34.81
C GLY A 445 19.88 8.26 35.66
N PHE A 446 18.72 8.03 35.04
CA PHE A 446 17.45 8.01 35.76
C PHE A 446 17.27 6.67 36.49
N ARG A 447 17.18 6.70 37.83
CA ARG A 447 16.94 5.53 38.70
C ARG A 447 17.75 4.28 38.29
N PRO A 448 19.10 4.34 38.36
CA PRO A 448 19.98 3.37 37.73
C PRO A 448 19.72 1.93 38.18
N GLU A 449 19.38 1.69 39.46
CA GLU A 449 19.10 0.36 39.98
C GLU A 449 17.82 -0.24 39.37
N ASN A 450 16.75 0.55 39.28
CA ASN A 450 15.48 0.12 38.68
C ASN A 450 15.64 -0.14 37.17
N VAL A 451 16.31 0.77 36.47
CA VAL A 451 16.54 0.66 35.02
C VAL A 451 17.42 -0.54 34.68
N SER A 452 18.54 -0.73 35.40
CA SER A 452 19.41 -1.89 35.21
C SER A 452 18.66 -3.20 35.43
N ALA A 453 17.84 -3.26 36.48
CA ALA A 453 17.05 -4.45 36.79
C ALA A 453 16.05 -4.81 35.67
N GLY A 454 15.47 -3.80 35.00
CA GLY A 454 14.61 -4.00 33.84
C GLY A 454 15.38 -4.44 32.58
N ILE A 455 16.51 -3.79 32.29
CA ILE A 455 17.37 -4.15 31.14
C ILE A 455 17.82 -5.61 31.23
N GLU A 456 18.22 -6.07 32.42
CA GLU A 456 18.63 -7.46 32.65
C GLU A 456 17.54 -8.48 32.30
N VAL A 457 16.26 -8.17 32.57
CA VAL A 457 15.13 -9.03 32.22
C VAL A 457 15.01 -9.17 30.70
N PHE A 458 15.03 -8.05 29.98
CA PHE A 458 14.93 -8.05 28.52
C PHE A 458 16.16 -8.66 27.85
N ASP A 459 17.37 -8.35 28.30
CA ASP A 459 18.61 -8.95 27.80
C ASP A 459 18.59 -10.48 27.93
N ARG A 460 18.10 -11.01 29.06
CA ARG A 460 17.97 -12.45 29.29
C ARG A 460 16.92 -13.08 28.39
N ALA A 461 15.79 -12.41 28.17
CA ALA A 461 14.74 -12.88 27.28
C ALA A 461 15.23 -12.89 25.82
N MET A 462 15.78 -11.77 25.35
CA MET A 462 16.25 -11.60 23.98
C MET A 462 17.42 -12.53 23.61
N ARG A 463 18.27 -12.94 24.55
CA ARG A 463 19.29 -13.99 24.29
C ARG A 463 18.70 -15.34 23.89
N ARG A 464 17.43 -15.60 24.25
CA ARG A 464 16.72 -16.86 24.00
C ARG A 464 15.71 -16.74 22.86
N THR A 465 15.48 -15.52 22.37
CA THR A 465 14.51 -15.22 21.32
C THR A 465 15.28 -14.89 20.04
N PRO A 466 15.25 -15.74 19.01
CA PRO A 466 15.90 -15.41 17.74
C PRO A 466 15.28 -14.13 17.17
N VAL A 467 16.08 -13.29 16.51
CA VAL A 467 15.58 -12.10 15.83
C VAL A 467 14.73 -12.56 14.63
N PRO A 468 13.40 -12.34 14.62
CA PRO A 468 12.54 -12.77 13.53
C PRO A 468 12.96 -12.09 12.22
N GLY A 469 13.09 -12.87 11.15
CA GLY A 469 13.53 -12.38 9.84
C GLY A 469 15.04 -12.26 9.65
N ARG A 470 15.86 -12.71 10.63
CA ARG A 470 17.33 -12.65 10.57
C ARG A 470 18.03 -14.01 10.51
N GLU A 471 17.32 -15.09 10.18
CA GLU A 471 17.98 -16.36 9.84
C GLU A 471 18.87 -16.20 8.61
N TRP A 472 18.44 -15.36 7.66
CA TRP A 472 19.22 -14.94 6.51
C TRP A 472 18.56 -13.73 5.83
N GLU A 473 19.34 -12.74 5.44
CA GLU A 473 18.91 -11.60 4.62
C GLU A 473 19.91 -11.45 3.47
N PRO A 474 19.46 -11.28 2.22
CA PRO A 474 20.37 -11.14 1.10
C PRO A 474 21.21 -9.87 1.24
N ARG A 475 22.50 -9.99 0.93
CA ARG A 475 23.40 -8.85 0.74
C ARG A 475 22.95 -8.05 -0.49
N ASN A 476 22.85 -8.71 -1.65
CA ASN A 476 22.27 -8.17 -2.86
C ASN A 476 21.12 -9.03 -3.37
N VAL A 477 20.21 -8.41 -4.14
CA VAL A 477 19.14 -9.08 -4.86
C VAL A 477 19.34 -8.85 -6.35
N PHE A 478 19.65 -9.92 -7.08
CA PHE A 478 19.76 -9.94 -8.53
C PHE A 478 18.39 -10.25 -9.13
N LEU A 479 17.72 -9.22 -9.63
CA LEU A 479 16.47 -9.34 -10.36
C LEU A 479 16.80 -9.57 -11.84
N PHE A 480 16.22 -10.59 -12.47
CA PHE A 480 16.48 -10.90 -13.86
C PHE A 480 15.22 -10.90 -14.72
N ALA A 481 15.34 -10.37 -15.92
CA ALA A 481 14.37 -10.54 -17.00
C ALA A 481 15.10 -10.59 -18.35
N GLY A 482 14.73 -11.52 -19.22
CA GLY A 482 15.35 -11.64 -20.53
C GLY A 482 14.45 -12.34 -21.55
N HIS A 483 14.95 -12.44 -22.78
CA HIS A 483 14.23 -13.13 -23.84
C HIS A 483 14.35 -14.65 -23.70
N MET A 484 13.26 -15.35 -23.99
CA MET A 484 13.32 -16.76 -24.35
C MET A 484 14.12 -16.93 -25.64
N VAL A 485 14.74 -18.08 -25.82
CA VAL A 485 15.30 -18.45 -27.13
C VAL A 485 14.22 -18.35 -28.19
N ASP A 486 14.57 -17.81 -29.34
CA ASP A 486 13.66 -17.69 -30.46
C ASP A 486 13.14 -19.06 -30.92
N ALA A 487 11.83 -19.18 -31.09
CA ALA A 487 11.25 -20.33 -31.78
C ALA A 487 11.79 -20.40 -33.23
N PRO A 488 11.90 -21.60 -33.83
CA PRO A 488 12.50 -21.77 -35.15
C PRO A 488 11.84 -20.94 -36.28
N ASP A 489 10.58 -20.54 -36.10
CA ASP A 489 9.73 -19.82 -37.04
C ASP A 489 9.59 -18.32 -36.73
N ARG A 490 10.43 -17.76 -35.85
CA ARG A 490 10.35 -16.34 -35.47
C ARG A 490 10.87 -15.41 -36.58
N ASP A 491 10.00 -14.55 -37.10
CA ASP A 491 10.35 -13.59 -38.16
C ASP A 491 11.40 -12.55 -37.77
N GLN A 492 11.35 -12.04 -36.53
CA GLN A 492 12.28 -11.06 -36.00
C GLN A 492 13.05 -11.66 -34.81
N PRO A 493 14.32 -12.03 -35.00
CA PRO A 493 15.16 -12.58 -33.94
C PRO A 493 15.31 -11.62 -32.76
N ARG A 494 15.23 -12.16 -31.54
CA ARG A 494 15.46 -11.44 -30.28
C ARG A 494 16.59 -12.09 -29.49
N LEU A 495 16.62 -13.42 -29.45
CA LEU A 495 17.67 -14.24 -28.86
C LEU A 495 17.82 -15.54 -29.68
N PRO A 496 18.55 -15.51 -30.80
CA PRO A 496 18.73 -16.69 -31.63
C PRO A 496 19.64 -17.74 -30.97
N GLU A 497 19.45 -19.01 -31.32
CA GLU A 497 20.21 -20.14 -30.75
C GLU A 497 21.75 -19.96 -30.86
N GLY A 498 22.22 -19.32 -31.93
CA GLY A 498 23.65 -19.12 -32.20
C GLY A 498 24.37 -18.19 -31.21
N VAL A 499 23.66 -17.38 -30.41
CA VAL A 499 24.26 -16.45 -29.45
C VAL A 499 24.08 -16.86 -27.98
N ILE A 500 23.55 -18.06 -27.72
CA ILE A 500 23.25 -18.55 -26.37
C ILE A 500 24.50 -18.68 -25.49
N GLU A 501 25.62 -19.10 -26.07
CA GLU A 501 26.90 -19.20 -25.35
C GLU A 501 27.43 -17.81 -24.96
N SER A 502 27.51 -16.88 -25.93
CA SER A 502 27.89 -15.47 -25.72
C SER A 502 26.99 -14.78 -24.68
N ALA A 503 25.67 -15.02 -24.74
CA ALA A 503 24.71 -14.53 -23.75
C ALA A 503 25.02 -15.04 -22.33
N GLY A 504 25.29 -16.35 -22.19
CA GLY A 504 25.63 -16.97 -20.91
C GLY A 504 26.93 -16.42 -20.32
N GLU A 505 27.97 -16.27 -21.15
CA GLU A 505 29.25 -15.67 -20.75
C GLU A 505 29.08 -14.24 -20.27
N ARG A 506 28.27 -13.44 -20.97
CA ARG A 506 28.03 -12.04 -20.60
C ARG A 506 27.24 -11.92 -19.30
N ILE A 507 26.24 -12.78 -19.08
CA ILE A 507 25.51 -12.85 -17.81
C ILE A 507 26.47 -13.22 -16.66
N ALA A 508 27.29 -14.25 -16.84
CA ALA A 508 28.27 -14.66 -15.84
C ALA A 508 29.29 -13.54 -15.53
N ALA A 509 29.75 -12.81 -16.55
CA ALA A 509 30.66 -11.68 -16.40
C ALA A 509 30.04 -10.54 -15.56
N VAL A 510 28.75 -10.22 -15.78
CA VAL A 510 28.03 -9.23 -14.95
C VAL A 510 27.93 -9.70 -13.50
N LEU A 511 27.52 -10.96 -13.26
CA LEU A 511 27.42 -11.52 -11.92
C LEU A 511 28.77 -11.53 -11.18
N HIS A 512 29.86 -11.89 -11.86
CA HIS A 512 31.22 -11.79 -11.33
C HIS A 512 31.61 -10.35 -11.00
N GLY A 513 31.31 -9.40 -11.90
CA GLY A 513 31.59 -7.97 -11.68
C GLY A 513 30.86 -7.39 -10.47
N LEU A 514 29.68 -7.94 -10.15
CA LEU A 514 28.90 -7.60 -8.95
C LEU A 514 29.32 -8.38 -7.70
N GLY A 515 30.28 -9.32 -7.84
CA GLY A 515 30.77 -10.15 -6.76
C GLY A 515 29.72 -11.12 -6.21
N ALA A 516 28.80 -11.59 -7.06
CA ALA A 516 27.69 -12.47 -6.66
C ALA A 516 28.15 -13.74 -5.93
N GLY A 517 27.44 -14.13 -4.87
CA GLY A 517 27.80 -15.29 -4.05
C GLY A 517 26.68 -15.82 -3.13
N PRO A 518 27.01 -16.69 -2.15
CA PRO A 518 26.03 -17.42 -1.34
C PRO A 518 25.19 -16.57 -0.37
N ASP A 519 25.59 -15.32 -0.16
CA ASP A 519 24.86 -14.34 0.65
C ASP A 519 23.87 -13.51 -0.18
N ASP A 520 23.76 -13.75 -1.49
CA ASP A 520 22.86 -13.01 -2.39
C ASP A 520 21.63 -13.85 -2.79
N LEU A 521 20.59 -13.16 -3.25
CA LEU A 521 19.35 -13.73 -3.79
C LEU A 521 19.26 -13.44 -5.29
N ALA A 522 18.86 -14.42 -6.09
CA ALA A 522 18.52 -14.25 -7.50
C ALA A 522 17.03 -14.57 -7.74
N LEU A 523 16.35 -13.70 -8.49
CA LEU A 523 14.92 -13.78 -8.80
C LEU A 523 14.73 -13.80 -10.33
N THR A 524 14.08 -14.84 -10.85
CA THR A 524 13.90 -15.12 -12.29
C THR A 524 12.71 -16.07 -12.49
N GLN A 525 12.26 -16.29 -13.73
CA GLN A 525 11.14 -17.21 -14.01
C GLN A 525 11.59 -18.64 -14.32
N GLY A 526 12.83 -18.82 -14.79
CA GLY A 526 13.37 -20.12 -15.20
C GLY A 526 12.93 -20.59 -16.60
N ALA A 527 12.60 -19.66 -17.50
CA ALA A 527 12.26 -19.96 -18.90
C ALA A 527 13.48 -20.38 -19.75
N CYS A 528 13.24 -21.01 -20.92
CA CYS A 528 14.28 -21.36 -21.89
C CYS A 528 15.14 -20.12 -22.24
N GLY A 529 16.43 -20.31 -22.52
CA GLY A 529 17.32 -19.18 -22.88
C GLY A 529 17.75 -18.37 -21.67
N ALA A 530 17.47 -17.06 -21.68
CA ALA A 530 18.08 -16.09 -20.77
C ALA A 530 17.92 -16.42 -19.28
N ASP A 531 16.70 -16.76 -18.84
CA ASP A 531 16.40 -17.06 -17.43
C ASP A 531 17.13 -18.31 -16.91
N LEU A 532 17.23 -19.37 -17.73
CA LEU A 532 17.98 -20.57 -17.36
C LEU A 532 19.50 -20.33 -17.40
N LEU A 533 20.02 -19.58 -18.38
CA LEU A 533 21.43 -19.17 -18.39
C LEU A 533 21.80 -18.38 -17.13
N PHE A 534 20.95 -17.43 -16.73
CA PHE A 534 21.11 -16.68 -15.50
C PHE A 534 21.03 -17.56 -14.25
N THR A 535 20.06 -18.49 -14.21
CA THR A 535 19.94 -19.43 -13.09
C THR A 535 21.19 -20.28 -12.94
N GLU A 536 21.70 -20.84 -14.03
CA GLU A 536 22.89 -21.69 -14.03
C GLU A 536 24.14 -20.91 -13.61
N ALA A 537 24.32 -19.69 -14.11
CA ALA A 537 25.41 -18.80 -13.68
C ALA A 537 25.33 -18.50 -12.17
N CYS A 538 24.15 -18.13 -11.66
CA CYS A 538 23.91 -17.92 -10.23
C CYS A 538 24.23 -19.18 -9.40
N GLN A 539 23.76 -20.35 -9.83
CA GLN A 539 24.00 -21.62 -9.14
C GLN A 539 25.49 -21.99 -9.12
N SER A 540 26.24 -21.69 -10.19
CA SER A 540 27.70 -21.90 -10.24
C SER A 540 28.46 -21.06 -9.21
N LEU A 541 27.89 -19.91 -8.82
CA LEU A 541 28.42 -18.98 -7.82
C LEU A 541 27.86 -19.22 -6.41
N GLY A 542 27.00 -20.22 -6.24
CA GLY A 542 26.35 -20.52 -4.97
C GLY A 542 25.26 -19.53 -4.56
N VAL A 543 24.87 -18.61 -5.44
CA VAL A 543 23.78 -17.65 -5.21
C VAL A 543 22.48 -18.40 -4.96
N ARG A 544 21.67 -17.94 -3.99
CA ARG A 544 20.36 -18.54 -3.73
C ARG A 544 19.40 -18.11 -4.83
N VAL A 545 18.87 -19.06 -5.60
CA VAL A 545 17.92 -18.78 -6.68
C VAL A 545 16.50 -19.11 -6.25
N SER A 546 15.55 -18.21 -6.54
CA SER A 546 14.12 -18.43 -6.37
C SER A 546 13.39 -18.16 -7.68
N TRP A 547 12.49 -19.08 -8.05
CA TRP A 547 11.70 -19.00 -9.27
C TRP A 547 10.27 -18.56 -8.96
N LEU A 548 9.84 -17.48 -9.60
CA LEU A 548 8.45 -17.04 -9.64
C LEU A 548 7.93 -17.22 -11.06
N GLN A 549 6.86 -18.00 -11.25
CA GLN A 549 6.37 -18.38 -12.57
C GLN A 549 4.97 -17.82 -12.86
N PRO A 550 4.68 -17.43 -14.11
CA PRO A 550 3.38 -16.91 -14.53
C PRO A 550 2.28 -17.98 -14.54
N PHE A 551 2.65 -19.26 -14.61
CA PHE A 551 1.74 -20.40 -14.67
C PHE A 551 2.15 -21.47 -13.67
N ASP A 552 1.28 -22.43 -13.44
CA ASP A 552 1.69 -23.68 -12.78
C ASP A 552 2.79 -24.38 -13.58
N GLU A 553 3.69 -25.05 -12.87
CA GLU A 553 4.92 -25.61 -13.43
C GLU A 553 4.70 -26.49 -14.69
N PRO A 554 3.70 -27.39 -14.77
CA PRO A 554 3.46 -28.17 -16.00
C PRO A 554 3.11 -27.29 -17.21
N ASP A 555 2.32 -26.24 -16.98
CA ASP A 555 1.92 -25.28 -18.01
C ASP A 555 3.09 -24.37 -18.40
N PHE A 556 3.90 -23.97 -17.43
CA PHE A 556 5.12 -23.20 -17.65
C PHE A 556 6.14 -23.98 -18.49
N ILE A 557 6.38 -25.26 -18.17
CA ILE A 557 7.28 -26.11 -18.96
C ILE A 557 6.81 -26.18 -20.41
N ARG A 558 5.51 -26.40 -20.64
CA ARG A 558 4.94 -26.48 -21.99
C ARG A 558 5.13 -25.17 -22.78
N ARG A 559 4.83 -24.03 -22.16
CA ARG A 559 4.76 -22.72 -22.82
C ARG A 559 6.09 -21.98 -22.90
N SER A 560 6.98 -22.21 -21.94
CA SER A 560 8.15 -21.34 -21.71
C SER A 560 9.47 -22.11 -21.62
N VAL A 561 9.45 -23.44 -21.69
CA VAL A 561 10.66 -24.27 -21.67
C VAL A 561 10.79 -25.07 -22.96
N VAL A 562 9.83 -25.95 -23.26
CA VAL A 562 9.98 -26.94 -24.35
C VAL A 562 9.61 -26.39 -25.73
N GLN A 563 8.87 -25.27 -25.79
CA GLN A 563 8.53 -24.61 -27.06
C GLN A 563 9.79 -24.20 -27.86
N CYS A 564 10.92 -23.99 -27.17
CA CYS A 564 12.21 -23.62 -27.75
C CYS A 564 13.10 -24.85 -28.09
N GLY A 565 12.58 -26.06 -27.91
CA GLY A 565 13.31 -27.33 -28.11
C GLY A 565 13.34 -28.19 -26.85
N GLU A 566 13.19 -29.51 -27.01
CA GLU A 566 13.11 -30.46 -25.88
C GLU A 566 14.37 -30.51 -25.01
N HIS A 567 15.54 -30.18 -25.56
CA HIS A 567 16.80 -30.15 -24.80
C HIS A 567 16.79 -29.12 -23.65
N TRP A 568 15.94 -28.09 -23.72
CA TRP A 568 15.75 -27.13 -22.62
C TRP A 568 15.04 -27.75 -21.41
N ARG A 569 14.26 -28.83 -21.60
CA ARG A 569 13.60 -29.56 -20.50
C ARG A 569 14.63 -30.13 -19.54
N ASP A 570 15.69 -30.73 -20.06
CA ASP A 570 16.73 -31.36 -19.25
C ASP A 570 17.48 -30.31 -18.42
N ARG A 571 17.81 -29.16 -19.03
CA ARG A 571 18.41 -28.02 -18.33
C ARG A 571 17.50 -27.47 -17.24
N TYR A 572 16.22 -27.29 -17.54
CA TYR A 572 15.22 -26.85 -16.58
C TYR A 572 15.14 -27.79 -15.37
N LEU A 573 15.01 -29.09 -15.60
CA LEU A 573 14.92 -30.08 -14.52
C LEU A 573 16.21 -30.13 -13.68
N ALA A 574 17.37 -30.03 -14.32
CA ALA A 574 18.67 -29.99 -13.63
C ALA A 574 18.86 -28.71 -12.79
N ALA A 575 18.41 -27.56 -13.29
CA ALA A 575 18.43 -26.30 -12.53
C ALA A 575 17.41 -26.34 -11.37
N ARG A 576 16.19 -26.85 -11.61
CA ARG A 576 15.12 -27.00 -10.62
C ARG A 576 15.54 -27.84 -9.42
N GLN A 577 16.24 -28.95 -9.64
CA GLN A 577 16.73 -29.83 -8.57
C GLN A 577 17.72 -29.15 -7.62
N ARG A 578 18.40 -28.10 -8.09
CA ARG A 578 19.40 -27.34 -7.33
C ARG A 578 18.82 -26.10 -6.64
N LEU A 579 17.52 -25.81 -6.80
CA LEU A 579 16.88 -24.71 -6.12
C LEU A 579 16.79 -24.98 -4.60
N GLN A 580 17.06 -23.95 -3.81
CA GLN A 580 16.97 -24.01 -2.35
C GLN A 580 15.54 -23.73 -1.85
N GLN A 581 14.66 -23.26 -2.73
CA GLN A 581 13.28 -22.91 -2.44
C GLN A 581 12.35 -23.57 -3.46
N PRO A 582 11.09 -23.86 -3.07
CA PRO A 582 10.11 -24.35 -4.03
C PRO A 582 9.84 -23.29 -5.11
N VAL A 583 9.55 -23.77 -6.33
CA VAL A 583 9.04 -22.93 -7.41
C VAL A 583 7.68 -22.38 -7.00
N LEU A 584 7.49 -21.07 -7.08
CA LEU A 584 6.23 -20.43 -6.77
C LEU A 584 5.51 -20.04 -8.06
N ALA A 585 4.24 -20.43 -8.18
CA ALA A 585 3.41 -20.11 -9.33
C ALA A 585 2.40 -19.02 -8.97
N ALA A 586 2.24 -18.04 -9.85
CA ALA A 586 1.31 -16.92 -9.67
C ALA A 586 -0.15 -17.37 -9.47
N PRO A 587 -0.68 -18.38 -10.22
CA PRO A 587 -2.02 -18.90 -9.95
C PRO A 587 -2.23 -19.39 -8.52
N ASN A 588 -1.24 -20.08 -7.94
CA ASN A 588 -1.33 -20.59 -6.57
C ASN A 588 -1.21 -19.50 -5.51
N GLU A 589 -0.28 -18.55 -5.71
CA GLU A 589 0.04 -17.57 -4.69
C GLU A 589 -0.82 -16.31 -4.77
N LEU A 590 -1.14 -15.87 -5.98
CA LEU A 590 -1.87 -14.64 -6.29
C LEU A 590 -3.28 -14.90 -6.88
N GLY A 591 -3.64 -16.15 -7.19
CA GLY A 591 -4.86 -16.49 -7.93
C GLY A 591 -4.71 -16.33 -9.45
N GLU A 592 -5.74 -16.67 -10.22
CA GLU A 592 -5.75 -16.42 -11.66
C GLU A 592 -5.66 -14.92 -12.00
N PRO A 593 -5.08 -14.55 -13.16
CA PRO A 593 -5.17 -13.18 -13.66
C PRO A 593 -6.63 -12.71 -13.75
N PRO A 594 -6.92 -11.43 -13.48
CA PRO A 594 -8.27 -10.90 -13.63
C PRO A 594 -8.81 -11.12 -15.05
N SER A 595 -10.09 -11.48 -15.18
CA SER A 595 -10.72 -11.92 -16.44
C SER A 595 -10.74 -10.86 -17.55
N TYR A 596 -10.62 -9.58 -17.19
CA TYR A 596 -10.60 -8.44 -18.12
C TYR A 596 -9.21 -8.13 -18.70
N THR A 597 -8.19 -8.91 -18.37
CA THR A 597 -6.80 -8.66 -18.80
C THR A 597 -6.52 -9.22 -20.19
N GLU A 598 -5.61 -8.57 -20.92
CA GLU A 598 -5.26 -8.98 -22.28
C GLU A 598 -4.50 -10.32 -22.32
N PRO A 599 -4.59 -11.07 -23.44
CA PRO A 599 -3.77 -12.26 -23.64
C PRO A 599 -2.27 -11.95 -23.47
N GLY A 600 -1.61 -12.61 -22.52
CA GLY A 600 -0.19 -12.40 -22.21
C GLY A 600 0.07 -11.65 -20.90
N TYR A 601 -0.96 -11.07 -20.27
CA TYR A 601 -0.83 -10.36 -18.99
C TYR A 601 -0.21 -11.21 -17.87
N ALA A 602 -0.35 -12.54 -17.91
CA ALA A 602 0.29 -13.43 -16.94
C ALA A 602 1.81 -13.23 -16.85
N TYR A 603 2.50 -12.96 -17.97
CA TYR A 603 3.94 -12.67 -17.98
C TYR A 603 4.25 -11.31 -17.37
N GLU A 604 3.50 -10.27 -17.74
CA GLU A 604 3.64 -8.92 -17.19
C GLU A 604 3.40 -8.89 -15.67
N ARG A 605 2.38 -9.61 -15.23
CA ARG A 605 2.05 -9.84 -13.83
C ARG A 605 3.18 -10.52 -13.08
N CYS A 606 3.79 -11.55 -13.67
CA CYS A 606 4.92 -12.26 -13.07
C CYS A 606 6.18 -11.37 -12.97
N ASN A 607 6.47 -10.58 -14.01
CA ASN A 607 7.55 -9.58 -13.97
C ASN A 607 7.35 -8.55 -12.85
N ARG A 608 6.12 -8.05 -12.68
CA ARG A 608 5.77 -7.15 -11.58
C ARG A 608 5.91 -7.83 -10.22
N TRP A 609 5.54 -9.11 -10.13
CA TRP A 609 5.70 -9.90 -8.92
C TRP A 609 7.17 -10.10 -8.54
N LEU A 610 8.04 -10.40 -9.52
CA LEU A 610 9.50 -10.45 -9.34
C LEU A 610 10.04 -9.10 -8.85
N LEU A 611 9.65 -8.00 -9.50
CA LEU A 611 10.08 -6.65 -9.14
C LEU A 611 9.67 -6.28 -7.71
N TYR A 612 8.40 -6.44 -7.33
CA TYR A 612 7.94 -6.12 -5.99
C TYR A 612 8.54 -7.03 -4.93
N THR A 613 8.75 -8.32 -5.23
CA THR A 613 9.49 -9.23 -4.35
C THR A 613 10.93 -8.77 -4.14
N ALA A 614 11.61 -8.27 -5.17
CA ALA A 614 12.96 -7.72 -5.05
C ALA A 614 12.99 -6.44 -4.20
N LEU A 615 12.11 -5.46 -4.49
CA LEU A 615 12.11 -4.15 -3.83
C LEU A 615 11.79 -4.25 -2.33
N VAL A 616 11.04 -5.27 -1.91
CA VAL A 616 10.70 -5.56 -0.50
C VAL A 616 11.92 -6.00 0.32
N TRP A 617 13.05 -6.39 -0.28
CA TRP A 617 14.31 -6.62 0.45
C TRP A 617 15.10 -5.33 0.70
N GLY A 618 14.65 -4.22 0.12
CA GLY A 618 15.31 -2.93 0.20
C GLY A 618 15.81 -2.48 -1.16
N ILE A 619 15.26 -1.35 -1.61
CA ILE A 619 15.54 -0.73 -2.91
C ILE A 619 17.05 -0.65 -3.22
N GLY A 620 17.88 -0.28 -2.25
CA GLY A 620 19.34 -0.13 -2.45
C GLY A 620 20.12 -1.44 -2.69
N LYS A 621 19.50 -2.61 -2.49
CA LYS A 621 20.10 -3.93 -2.70
C LYS A 621 19.80 -4.52 -4.07
N VAL A 622 18.89 -3.91 -4.84
CA VAL A 622 18.35 -4.50 -6.07
C VAL A 622 19.21 -4.12 -7.26
N HIS A 623 19.86 -5.13 -7.84
CA HIS A 623 20.57 -5.05 -9.11
C HIS A 623 19.72 -5.71 -10.18
N PHE A 624 19.22 -4.93 -11.15
CA PHE A 624 18.45 -5.49 -12.26
C PHE A 624 19.40 -5.85 -13.41
N ILE A 625 19.41 -7.12 -13.78
CA ILE A 625 20.19 -7.64 -14.92
C ILE A 625 19.18 -8.01 -15.99
N CYS A 626 19.31 -7.45 -17.19
CA CYS A 626 18.40 -7.78 -18.27
C CYS A 626 19.12 -8.11 -19.57
N LEU A 627 18.66 -9.18 -20.23
CA LEU A 627 19.14 -9.60 -21.55
C LEU A 627 18.05 -9.32 -22.57
N TRP A 628 18.15 -8.16 -23.22
CA TRP A 628 17.03 -7.55 -23.95
C TRP A 628 17.54 -6.73 -25.13
N ASN A 629 16.78 -6.67 -26.22
CA ASN A 629 17.14 -5.98 -27.46
C ASN A 629 16.78 -4.48 -27.47
N GLY A 630 16.34 -3.91 -26.34
CA GLY A 630 15.92 -2.51 -26.23
C GLY A 630 14.53 -2.19 -26.79
N ALA A 631 13.80 -3.18 -27.34
CA ALA A 631 12.48 -2.97 -27.92
C ALA A 631 11.38 -2.97 -26.83
N ARG A 632 10.62 -1.87 -26.72
CA ARG A 632 9.42 -1.82 -25.88
C ARG A 632 8.36 -2.78 -26.42
N GLY A 633 7.70 -3.51 -25.51
CA GLY A 633 6.51 -4.28 -25.85
C GLY A 633 5.27 -3.38 -25.96
N ASP A 634 4.16 -3.96 -26.42
CA ASP A 634 2.90 -3.25 -26.64
C ASP A 634 2.08 -3.01 -25.35
N GLY A 635 2.53 -3.55 -24.20
CA GLY A 635 1.84 -3.47 -22.90
C GLY A 635 2.77 -3.23 -21.68
N PRO A 636 2.22 -2.79 -20.53
CA PRO A 636 2.98 -2.43 -19.32
C PRO A 636 3.30 -3.63 -18.41
N GLY A 637 4.56 -3.80 -18.02
CA GLY A 637 5.09 -4.90 -17.22
C GLY A 637 6.09 -5.77 -17.96
N GLY A 638 6.54 -5.35 -19.14
CA GLY A 638 7.63 -6.00 -19.87
C GLY A 638 9.01 -5.67 -19.29
N THR A 639 10.06 -6.24 -19.90
CA THR A 639 11.46 -5.96 -19.54
C THR A 639 11.80 -4.47 -19.55
N ALA A 640 11.18 -3.69 -20.44
CA ALA A 640 11.35 -2.25 -20.54
C ALA A 640 10.80 -1.51 -19.30
N ASP A 641 9.63 -1.90 -18.80
CA ASP A 641 9.04 -1.25 -17.63
C ASP A 641 9.81 -1.60 -16.35
N MET A 642 10.31 -2.83 -16.23
CA MET A 642 11.23 -3.20 -15.16
C MET A 642 12.53 -2.39 -15.22
N TYR A 643 13.07 -2.19 -16.43
CA TYR A 643 14.25 -1.34 -16.64
C TYR A 643 13.98 0.08 -16.15
N ASP A 644 12.91 0.71 -16.61
CA ASP A 644 12.58 2.09 -16.29
C ASP A 644 12.33 2.27 -14.78
N GLU A 645 11.62 1.33 -14.16
CA GLU A 645 11.27 1.40 -12.74
C GLU A 645 12.49 1.22 -11.84
N VAL A 646 13.40 0.27 -12.15
CA VAL A 646 14.64 0.09 -11.38
C VAL A 646 15.62 1.23 -11.64
N ALA A 647 15.75 1.70 -12.88
CA ALA A 647 16.59 2.84 -13.23
C ALA A 647 16.16 4.10 -12.47
N LYS A 648 14.85 4.37 -12.41
CA LYS A 648 14.27 5.50 -11.67
C LYS A 648 14.54 5.43 -10.16
N ARG A 649 14.52 4.23 -9.57
CA ARG A 649 14.63 4.05 -8.10
C ARG A 649 16.07 3.95 -7.61
N THR A 650 16.93 3.27 -8.35
CA THR A 650 18.27 2.87 -7.90
C THR A 650 19.38 3.27 -8.88
N GLY A 651 19.08 3.32 -10.17
CA GLY A 651 20.07 3.39 -11.25
C GLY A 651 20.90 2.11 -11.43
N GLN A 652 20.66 1.05 -10.65
CA GLN A 652 21.45 -0.19 -10.67
C GLN A 652 20.94 -1.17 -11.73
N VAL A 653 21.04 -0.77 -13.00
CA VAL A 653 20.63 -1.60 -14.14
C VAL A 653 21.83 -2.05 -14.96
N HIS A 654 21.88 -3.34 -15.26
CA HIS A 654 22.93 -4.02 -16.02
C HIS A 654 22.30 -4.61 -17.28
N TRP A 655 22.25 -3.79 -18.32
CA TRP A 655 21.64 -4.16 -19.59
C TRP A 655 22.66 -4.86 -20.49
N ILE A 656 22.31 -6.07 -20.93
CA ILE A 656 23.01 -6.85 -21.94
C ILE A 656 22.18 -6.76 -23.22
N ASP A 657 22.67 -5.99 -24.20
CA ASP A 657 21.99 -5.81 -25.48
C ASP A 657 22.19 -7.05 -26.36
N THR A 658 21.10 -7.76 -26.69
CA THR A 658 21.19 -8.97 -27.52
C THR A 658 21.61 -8.69 -28.96
N ARG A 659 21.61 -7.43 -29.39
CA ARG A 659 22.07 -7.01 -30.73
C ARG A 659 23.60 -6.91 -30.80
N GLU A 660 24.28 -6.94 -29.67
CA GLU A 660 25.74 -6.84 -29.55
C GLU A 660 26.42 -8.21 -29.27
N LEU A 661 25.64 -9.30 -29.27
CA LEU A 661 26.08 -10.65 -28.88
C LEU A 661 26.57 -11.53 -30.02
#